data_AF-A0A9P9TAX0-F1
#
_entry.id   AF-A0A9P9TAX0-F1
#
_cell.length_a   1.000
_cell.length_b   1.000
_cell.length_c   1.000
_cell.angle_alpha   90.00
_cell.angle_beta   90.00
_cell.angle_gamma   90.00
#
_symmetry.space_group_name_H-M   'P 1'
#
loop_
_entity.id
_entity.type
_entity.pdbx_description
1 polymer ?
#
loop_
_entity_poly.entity_id
_entity_poly.type
_entity_poly.pdbx_seq_one_letter_code
_entity_poly.pdbx_strand_id
1 'polypeptide(L)'
;MPRKAYVADLQKAVEGVSIAGISNVEIGNDDGEFTFTCIADGQKLKISVLVPELSDYPSSHVCMIFGPDNAPAAVAALLNDTSDVATGKTIPQILELVSRRLESTDRDGDQQMLDSQEFDDFEDEDEEYEEEYFPGDEDMMPRALPDSRANMNSTGGYTEATAAFKQRIRRDLLTAKQEGFKVGHLGGLMEGLGCYVSASIRIAKLGISEAAMQAWQLESNEYLVAIFHYPSGYKSMDDLKSYDTAQARRNFAIRIGISTSYKPTMQEAIQAFTILSKEEEKRREASQANDSQQQTEIPQGFRNSFISRPLNELLEQRLHMLLKYRYSGMPWSGAESFYNDQILRPSHTTHAAGSEDKYYEPEHASTLYPKIVSADHIQESSSPEHSLPLVGMQFVLRHFVRCTEFCLICFSKMPDDLQAIKPYVCDNPLCLYQYMSLGFGPSIEHEILSQPKVVDLLVSFCYASARLGRLRDFPSGLSLAVPPPGSNDIYAATAVQPYHAPQATNQQTPQNAATSAKTALKARYNSATNELLFEDRTQACPIGNATWIVIRTDDAPDTAMHCRVLDASLYPSVRVTDPIVPVLAQSQQQNYHGGPPPPGNSNASKAPKISAPKGPSNEFRKARFYIYEQNFDDLSDQQKREAISALLDLLPSVEEMRKYLVRKAQSPLSSWADRLSPAVLGILRWIIASNRACIVQVDSDDDNTSGRKGEDRLYGMSGWAQFRFAMGAPDKERRFIQAVRATSDRLHLKVPTLFAWHGSPMQNWHSIIREGLHFNETLHGRAFGNGVYHALDVNTSLGYSQFGYGQLCWPNSDLKIQQALALNEIVNAPAEFTSRSPHLVVAQLDWIQTRYLFVKTRQDYANTTPADKGSKPHDFIEQDPSVTPKGVTDSLVIPIHAISSSRRPKPKATTKHKRQKTTSGSQYDPIEIDDDDDVASIATLDEDRRIFEDGEDDDFYSYEPHQESLMTPVSVSGDKGKSKLGGFVSKLFGGKPGTAPTKSLTDYMPGTLDYSTLPMLQMPAWATTGATKRLMKDFKDLITVQNITPPHELGWHIDGDKMDNMYQWIVELHSFEPTLPLAQDMKKKSVKSIVLELRFGKDYPMSPPFVRVIRPRFLGFQAGGGGHVTAGGAMCMELLTNDGWSAVSSIESVLLQVRMAISSLDPKPARLENGGRMDYGVGEAVDAYMRACAVHGWTVPPGFREMALGGAGGNDPYNPF
;
A
#
# COMPACT_ATOMS: atom_id res chain seq x y z
N MET A 1 32.49 -39.03 -1.52
CA MET A 1 33.37 -37.96 -1.00
C MET A 1 33.82 -37.09 -2.17
N PRO A 2 33.19 -35.92 -2.37
CA PRO A 2 33.40 -34.99 -3.49
C PRO A 2 34.86 -34.66 -3.79
N ARG A 3 35.61 -34.25 -2.75
CA ARG A 3 37.05 -33.94 -2.84
C ARG A 3 37.92 -35.10 -3.32
N LYS A 4 37.55 -36.34 -2.98
CA LYS A 4 38.30 -37.54 -3.42
C LYS A 4 38.10 -37.82 -4.91
N ALA A 5 36.92 -37.50 -5.45
CA ALA A 5 36.61 -37.62 -6.87
C ALA A 5 37.39 -36.58 -7.70
N TYR A 6 37.43 -35.32 -7.25
CA TYR A 6 38.25 -34.27 -7.87
C TYR A 6 39.73 -34.66 -7.97
N VAL A 7 40.31 -35.14 -6.87
CA VAL A 7 41.73 -35.57 -6.84
C VAL A 7 41.97 -36.75 -7.77
N ALA A 8 41.04 -37.70 -7.87
CA ALA A 8 41.16 -38.85 -8.77
C ALA A 8 41.11 -38.43 -10.25
N ASP A 9 40.18 -37.55 -10.62
CA ASP A 9 40.03 -37.04 -11.99
C ASP A 9 41.22 -36.16 -12.39
N LEU A 10 41.73 -35.33 -11.48
CA LEU A 10 42.91 -34.52 -11.70
C LEU A 10 44.16 -35.39 -11.89
N GLN A 11 44.33 -36.41 -11.04
CA GLN A 11 45.47 -37.32 -11.15
C GLN A 11 45.42 -38.13 -12.46
N LYS A 12 44.23 -38.56 -12.89
CA LYS A 12 44.02 -39.21 -14.19
C LYS A 12 44.38 -38.29 -15.36
N ALA A 13 44.02 -37.01 -15.28
CA ALA A 13 44.41 -36.03 -16.29
C ALA A 13 45.93 -35.78 -16.31
N VAL A 14 46.58 -35.71 -15.14
CA VAL A 14 48.04 -35.52 -15.05
C VAL A 14 48.82 -36.75 -15.57
N GLU A 15 48.33 -37.97 -15.34
CA GLU A 15 48.97 -39.21 -15.79
C GLU A 15 48.92 -39.40 -17.33
N GLY A 16 47.98 -38.74 -18.02
CA GLY A 16 47.99 -38.63 -19.48
C GLY A 16 46.67 -38.11 -20.08
N VAL A 17 46.69 -36.89 -20.62
CA VAL A 17 45.57 -36.32 -21.39
C VAL A 17 45.67 -36.68 -22.87
N SER A 18 44.64 -37.35 -23.40
CA SER A 18 44.47 -37.68 -24.82
C SER A 18 43.45 -36.75 -25.50
N ILE A 19 43.58 -35.44 -25.30
CA ILE A 19 42.69 -34.41 -25.85
C ILE A 19 43.49 -33.52 -26.79
N ALA A 20 43.03 -33.37 -28.04
CA ALA A 20 43.72 -32.61 -29.07
C ALA A 20 43.97 -31.15 -28.64
N GLY A 21 45.17 -30.64 -28.92
CA GLY A 21 45.57 -29.26 -28.61
C GLY A 21 45.86 -28.96 -27.12
N ILE A 22 45.67 -29.91 -26.20
CA ILE A 22 45.95 -29.76 -24.77
C ILE A 22 47.19 -30.56 -24.36
N SER A 23 48.07 -29.94 -23.56
CA SER A 23 49.29 -30.57 -23.04
C SER A 23 49.67 -29.98 -21.67
N ASN A 24 50.54 -30.67 -20.91
CA ASN A 24 51.08 -30.23 -19.62
C ASN A 24 49.99 -29.88 -18.58
N VAL A 25 49.13 -30.82 -18.23
CA VAL A 25 48.20 -30.64 -17.09
C VAL A 25 49.00 -30.76 -15.79
N GLU A 26 48.95 -29.71 -14.97
CA GLU A 26 49.67 -29.57 -13.70
C GLU A 26 48.67 -29.22 -12.59
N ILE A 27 48.94 -29.71 -11.38
CA ILE A 27 48.18 -29.30 -10.18
C ILE A 27 48.51 -27.83 -9.89
N GLY A 28 47.48 -27.01 -9.65
CA GLY A 28 47.62 -25.59 -9.35
C GLY A 28 48.17 -25.34 -7.94
N ASN A 29 48.33 -24.07 -7.59
CA ASN A 29 48.89 -23.69 -6.30
C ASN A 29 47.81 -23.70 -5.20
N ASP A 30 46.55 -23.49 -5.58
CA ASP A 30 45.40 -23.46 -4.67
C ASP A 30 44.62 -24.79 -4.68
N ASP A 31 43.95 -25.09 -3.56
CA ASP A 31 43.13 -26.29 -3.40
C ASP A 31 41.91 -26.22 -4.32
N GLY A 32 41.87 -27.07 -5.35
CA GLY A 32 40.85 -27.02 -6.41
C GLY A 32 41.30 -26.31 -7.68
N GLU A 33 42.56 -25.91 -7.79
CA GLU A 33 43.15 -25.35 -9.00
C GLU A 33 43.93 -26.42 -9.80
N PHE A 34 43.85 -26.33 -11.13
CA PHE A 34 44.75 -27.03 -12.05
C PHE A 34 45.03 -26.18 -13.29
N THR A 35 46.21 -26.35 -13.88
CA THR A 35 46.62 -25.58 -15.06
C THR A 35 46.95 -26.51 -16.21
N PHE A 36 46.76 -26.05 -17.45
CA PHE A 36 47.13 -26.80 -18.65
C PHE A 36 47.50 -25.86 -19.79
N THR A 37 48.21 -26.38 -20.79
CA THR A 37 48.60 -25.62 -21.98
C THR A 37 47.69 -25.98 -23.15
N CYS A 38 47.00 -24.99 -23.72
CA CYS A 38 46.18 -25.14 -24.91
C CYS A 38 46.79 -24.37 -26.09
N ILE A 39 46.70 -24.91 -27.31
CA ILE A 39 47.15 -24.23 -28.55
C ILE A 39 45.93 -23.55 -29.19
N ALA A 40 45.86 -22.22 -29.17
CA ALA A 40 44.81 -21.45 -29.84
C ALA A 40 45.45 -20.45 -30.81
N ASP A 41 44.96 -20.35 -32.05
CA ASP A 41 45.50 -19.47 -33.10
C ASP A 41 47.03 -19.57 -33.31
N GLY A 42 47.59 -20.79 -33.18
CA GLY A 42 49.04 -21.04 -33.30
C GLY A 42 49.89 -20.53 -32.13
N GLN A 43 49.28 -20.01 -31.06
CA GLN A 43 49.94 -19.60 -29.83
C GLN A 43 49.68 -20.61 -28.69
N LYS A 44 50.72 -20.91 -27.92
CA LYS A 44 50.60 -21.75 -26.72
C LYS A 44 50.19 -20.89 -25.53
N LEU A 45 48.99 -21.12 -25.01
CA LEU A 45 48.44 -20.40 -23.87
C LEU A 45 48.38 -21.33 -22.65
N LYS A 46 48.93 -20.87 -21.51
CA LYS A 46 48.78 -21.56 -20.23
C LYS A 46 47.50 -21.08 -19.56
N ILE A 47 46.50 -21.95 -19.48
CA ILE A 47 45.18 -21.69 -18.92
C ILE A 47 45.15 -22.27 -17.50
N SER A 48 44.61 -21.51 -16.56
CA SER A 48 44.32 -21.99 -15.20
C SER A 48 42.82 -22.22 -15.02
N VAL A 49 42.45 -23.29 -14.33
CA VAL A 49 41.08 -23.60 -13.96
C VAL A 49 41.01 -23.74 -12.45
N LEU A 50 40.06 -23.04 -11.85
CA LEU A 50 39.80 -23.08 -10.41
C LEU A 50 38.38 -23.57 -10.14
N VAL A 51 38.28 -24.58 -9.28
CA VAL A 51 37.04 -25.04 -8.65
C VAL A 51 37.08 -24.56 -7.18
N PRO A 52 36.40 -23.44 -6.84
CA PRO A 52 36.55 -22.80 -5.53
C PRO A 52 36.04 -23.65 -4.36
N GLU A 53 35.03 -24.50 -4.59
CA GLU A 53 34.44 -25.38 -3.59
C GLU A 53 34.43 -26.83 -4.08
N LEU A 54 35.39 -27.62 -3.58
CA LEU A 54 35.55 -29.03 -3.93
C LEU A 54 34.46 -29.93 -3.33
N SER A 55 33.68 -29.40 -2.38
CA SER A 55 32.57 -30.12 -1.75
C SER A 55 31.40 -30.38 -2.70
N ASP A 56 31.29 -29.59 -3.78
CA ASP A 56 30.18 -29.63 -4.75
C ASP A 56 30.56 -30.37 -6.05
N TYR A 57 31.77 -30.92 -6.11
CA TYR A 57 32.29 -31.67 -7.27
C TYR A 57 31.79 -33.13 -7.28
N PRO A 58 31.33 -33.69 -8.42
CA PRO A 58 31.35 -33.12 -9.78
C PRO A 58 30.06 -32.43 -10.23
N SER A 59 28.95 -32.50 -9.48
CA SER A 59 27.60 -32.23 -10.02
C SER A 59 27.14 -30.76 -10.02
N SER A 60 27.58 -29.92 -9.08
CA SER A 60 27.07 -28.53 -8.94
C SER A 60 28.17 -27.49 -8.70
N HIS A 61 29.43 -27.87 -8.89
CA HIS A 61 30.57 -26.99 -8.67
C HIS A 61 30.68 -25.88 -9.73
N VAL A 62 31.00 -24.67 -9.27
CA VAL A 62 31.36 -23.55 -10.14
C VAL A 62 32.79 -23.74 -10.65
N CYS A 63 33.00 -23.47 -11.94
CA CYS A 63 34.28 -23.58 -12.61
C CYS A 63 34.69 -22.21 -13.15
N MET A 64 35.88 -21.74 -12.80
CA MET A 64 36.44 -20.50 -13.32
C MET A 64 37.66 -20.80 -14.18
N ILE A 65 37.67 -20.30 -15.42
CA ILE A 65 38.74 -20.56 -16.39
C ILE A 65 39.45 -19.26 -16.75
N PHE A 66 40.73 -19.19 -16.41
CA PHE A 66 41.58 -18.02 -16.60
C PHE A 66 42.59 -18.25 -17.72
N GLY A 67 42.60 -17.32 -18.68
CA GLY A 67 43.69 -17.22 -19.66
C GLY A 67 44.91 -16.47 -19.08
N PRO A 68 46.08 -16.59 -19.71
CA PRO A 68 47.25 -15.80 -19.32
C PRO A 68 47.07 -14.31 -19.65
N ASP A 69 47.75 -13.40 -18.94
CA ASP A 69 47.63 -11.94 -19.12
C ASP A 69 47.92 -11.43 -20.54
N ASN A 70 48.60 -12.24 -21.35
CA ASN A 70 48.91 -11.95 -22.75
C ASN A 70 47.91 -12.57 -23.75
N ALA A 71 46.79 -13.13 -23.29
CA ALA A 71 45.77 -13.71 -24.14
C ALA A 71 45.07 -12.62 -24.99
N PRO A 72 44.84 -12.86 -26.30
CA PRO A 72 44.04 -11.96 -27.11
C PRO A 72 42.65 -11.75 -26.51
N ALA A 73 42.10 -10.53 -26.61
CA ALA A 73 40.80 -10.18 -26.03
C ALA A 73 39.65 -11.11 -26.48
N ALA A 74 39.73 -11.63 -27.71
CA ALA A 74 38.78 -12.61 -28.22
C ALA A 74 38.86 -13.96 -27.47
N VAL A 75 40.07 -14.43 -27.15
CA VAL A 75 40.30 -15.66 -26.39
C VAL A 75 39.90 -15.50 -24.93
N ALA A 76 40.20 -14.35 -24.31
CA ALA A 76 39.79 -14.06 -22.93
C ALA A 76 38.27 -13.99 -22.78
N ALA A 77 37.56 -13.36 -23.74
CA ALA A 77 36.11 -13.35 -23.76
C ALA A 77 35.54 -14.78 -23.91
N LEU A 78 36.11 -15.58 -24.80
CA LEU A 78 35.66 -16.95 -25.01
C LEU A 78 35.88 -17.87 -23.80
N LEU A 79 36.99 -17.72 -23.09
CA LEU A 79 37.28 -18.47 -21.85
C LEU A 79 36.34 -18.07 -20.72
N ASN A 80 35.98 -16.78 -20.63
CA ASN A 80 35.00 -16.31 -19.66
C ASN A 80 33.61 -16.89 -19.94
N ASP A 81 33.15 -16.85 -21.19
CA ASP A 81 31.88 -17.48 -21.61
C ASP A 81 31.89 -19.01 -21.42
N THR A 82 33.06 -19.64 -21.53
CA THR A 82 33.23 -21.09 -21.33
C THR A 82 33.14 -21.48 -19.85
N SER A 83 33.47 -20.56 -18.93
CA SER A 83 33.41 -20.81 -17.47
C SER A 83 31.98 -21.08 -17.00
N ASP A 84 31.00 -20.32 -17.50
CA ASP A 84 29.58 -20.50 -17.17
C ASP A 84 29.06 -21.87 -17.62
N VAL A 85 29.51 -22.34 -18.79
CA VAL A 85 29.11 -23.64 -19.38
C VAL A 85 29.89 -24.82 -18.77
N ALA A 86 31.05 -24.55 -18.16
CA ALA A 86 31.92 -25.55 -17.52
C ALA A 86 31.48 -25.92 -16.10
N THR A 87 30.54 -25.16 -15.51
CA THR A 87 29.94 -25.44 -14.20
C THR A 87 29.26 -26.81 -14.19
N GLY A 88 29.54 -27.65 -13.18
CA GLY A 88 28.99 -29.00 -13.06
C GLY A 88 29.59 -30.07 -14.00
N LYS A 89 30.78 -29.85 -14.57
CA LYS A 89 31.46 -30.81 -15.47
C LYS A 89 32.73 -31.44 -14.88
N THR A 90 33.04 -32.69 -15.22
CA THR A 90 34.28 -33.32 -14.74
C THR A 90 35.54 -32.69 -15.37
N ILE A 91 36.72 -32.89 -14.77
CA ILE A 91 37.97 -32.29 -15.27
C ILE A 91 38.24 -32.66 -16.74
N PRO A 92 38.08 -33.93 -17.17
CA PRO A 92 38.21 -34.29 -18.58
C PRO A 92 37.23 -33.54 -19.50
N GLN A 93 35.98 -33.35 -19.06
CA GLN A 93 34.95 -32.63 -19.83
C GLN A 93 35.26 -31.13 -19.93
N ILE A 94 35.84 -30.54 -18.89
CA ILE A 94 36.28 -29.13 -18.90
C ILE A 94 37.43 -28.95 -19.91
N LEU A 95 38.42 -29.86 -19.90
CA LEU A 95 39.53 -29.82 -20.86
C LEU A 95 39.02 -29.95 -22.30
N GLU A 96 38.12 -30.89 -22.58
CA GLU A 96 37.53 -31.07 -23.92
C GLU A 96 36.71 -29.85 -24.37
N LEU A 97 35.93 -29.27 -23.46
CA LEU A 97 35.13 -28.07 -23.74
C LEU A 97 36.02 -26.88 -24.12
N VAL A 98 37.14 -26.69 -23.41
CA VAL A 98 38.10 -25.61 -23.70
C VAL A 98 38.83 -25.84 -25.02
N SER A 99 39.27 -27.08 -25.30
CA SER A 99 39.90 -27.45 -26.58
C SER A 99 38.97 -27.16 -27.77
N ARG A 100 37.70 -27.57 -27.67
CA ARG A 100 36.70 -27.35 -28.73
C ARG A 100 36.39 -25.87 -28.95
N ARG A 101 36.18 -25.11 -27.87
CA ARG A 101 35.82 -23.69 -27.96
C ARG A 101 36.97 -22.87 -28.56
N LEU A 102 38.21 -23.21 -28.22
CA LEU A 102 39.39 -22.52 -28.75
C LEU A 102 39.89 -23.05 -30.11
N GLU A 103 39.16 -23.97 -30.74
CA GLU A 103 39.51 -24.60 -32.03
C GLU A 103 40.96 -25.12 -32.07
N SER A 104 41.42 -25.71 -30.95
CA SER A 104 42.83 -26.08 -30.82
C SER A 104 43.20 -27.25 -31.72
N THR A 105 44.11 -27.02 -32.67
CA THR A 105 44.67 -28.04 -33.56
C THR A 105 45.95 -28.60 -32.97
N ASP A 106 46.20 -29.89 -33.20
CA ASP A 106 47.41 -30.55 -32.71
C ASP A 106 48.64 -30.20 -33.60
N ARG A 107 49.77 -30.90 -33.45
CA ARG A 107 50.98 -30.64 -34.24
C ARG A 107 50.94 -31.25 -35.66
N ASP A 108 50.02 -32.14 -35.98
CA ASP A 108 49.88 -32.76 -37.30
C ASP A 108 48.71 -32.22 -38.14
N GLY A 109 47.80 -31.44 -37.53
CA GLY A 109 46.75 -30.69 -38.21
C GLY A 109 45.38 -31.35 -38.19
N ASP A 110 45.21 -32.43 -37.43
CA ASP A 110 43.93 -33.14 -37.35
C ASP A 110 43.03 -32.59 -36.22
N GLN A 111 41.73 -32.45 -36.52
CA GLN A 111 40.68 -32.16 -35.53
C GLN A 111 40.07 -33.49 -35.06
N GLN A 112 39.88 -33.64 -33.74
CA GLN A 112 39.38 -34.88 -33.13
C GLN A 112 37.91 -35.12 -33.52
N MET A 113 37.63 -36.18 -34.29
CA MET A 113 36.27 -36.65 -34.61
C MET A 113 35.82 -37.68 -33.58
N LEU A 114 34.61 -37.54 -33.05
CA LEU A 114 34.04 -38.42 -32.01
C LEU A 114 33.85 -39.86 -32.50
N ASP A 115 34.41 -40.82 -31.76
CA ASP A 115 33.96 -42.21 -31.76
C ASP A 115 32.74 -42.31 -30.83
N SER A 116 31.65 -42.88 -31.31
CA SER A 116 30.31 -42.82 -30.70
C SER A 116 29.97 -44.07 -29.87
N GLN A 117 30.98 -44.71 -29.27
CA GLN A 117 30.81 -45.90 -28.44
C GLN A 117 31.90 -45.94 -27.37
N GLU A 118 31.57 -45.57 -26.13
CA GLU A 118 32.08 -46.12 -24.87
C GLU A 118 31.75 -45.15 -23.74
N PHE A 119 30.65 -45.41 -23.04
CA PHE A 119 30.39 -45.25 -21.60
C PHE A 119 28.89 -45.41 -21.41
N ASP A 120 28.41 -46.61 -21.72
CA ASP A 120 27.09 -47.13 -21.43
C ASP A 120 27.34 -48.31 -20.47
N ASP A 121 26.79 -48.22 -19.26
CA ASP A 121 26.72 -49.19 -18.14
C ASP A 121 27.16 -48.57 -16.80
N PHE A 122 26.25 -47.84 -16.16
CA PHE A 122 25.88 -48.05 -14.75
C PHE A 122 24.43 -47.61 -14.58
N GLU A 123 23.55 -48.60 -14.38
CA GLU A 123 22.09 -48.48 -14.27
C GLU A 123 21.64 -47.49 -13.18
N ASP A 124 20.55 -46.81 -13.53
CA ASP A 124 19.74 -45.87 -12.75
C ASP A 124 19.12 -46.49 -11.48
N GLU A 125 19.25 -45.80 -10.35
CA GLU A 125 18.15 -45.62 -9.39
C GLU A 125 18.03 -44.11 -9.13
N ASP A 126 16.93 -43.52 -9.61
CA ASP A 126 16.63 -42.09 -9.63
C ASP A 126 16.54 -41.47 -8.22
N GLU A 127 17.32 -40.42 -7.95
CA GLU A 127 17.01 -39.39 -6.94
C GLU A 127 17.31 -37.99 -7.50
N GLU A 128 16.27 -37.35 -8.04
CA GLU A 128 16.23 -35.98 -8.53
C GLU A 128 16.27 -35.00 -7.33
N TYR A 129 17.38 -34.25 -7.16
CA TYR A 129 17.46 -33.18 -6.16
C TYR A 129 17.00 -31.85 -6.79
N GLU A 130 15.74 -31.47 -6.54
CA GLU A 130 15.23 -30.12 -6.80
C GLU A 130 15.80 -29.11 -5.78
N GLU A 131 16.26 -27.94 -6.25
CA GLU A 131 16.68 -26.81 -5.41
C GLU A 131 15.49 -26.24 -4.60
N GLU A 132 15.55 -26.31 -3.27
CA GLU A 132 14.52 -25.80 -2.34
C GLU A 132 14.37 -24.27 -2.42
N TYR A 133 13.24 -23.83 -2.98
CA TYR A 133 12.77 -22.44 -2.98
C TYR A 133 12.05 -22.08 -1.65
N PHE A 134 12.45 -20.98 -1.00
CA PHE A 134 11.86 -20.47 0.25
C PHE A 134 10.84 -19.33 0.00
N PRO A 135 9.55 -19.50 0.35
CA PRO A 135 8.55 -18.43 0.29
C PRO A 135 8.65 -17.52 1.54
N GLY A 136 8.93 -16.23 1.32
CA GLY A 136 9.08 -15.22 2.38
C GLY A 136 10.18 -14.19 2.14
N ASP A 137 11.14 -14.47 1.25
CA ASP A 137 12.17 -13.50 0.83
C ASP A 137 11.57 -12.31 0.04
N GLU A 138 10.32 -12.41 -0.41
CA GLU A 138 9.67 -11.42 -1.28
C GLU A 138 9.17 -10.16 -0.55
N ASP A 139 8.91 -10.24 0.76
CA ASP A 139 8.48 -9.11 1.60
C ASP A 139 9.66 -8.33 2.22
N MET A 140 10.90 -8.80 2.04
CA MET A 140 12.12 -8.16 2.55
C MET A 140 12.84 -7.24 1.54
N MET A 141 12.36 -7.16 0.29
CA MET A 141 12.93 -6.27 -0.72
C MET A 141 12.34 -4.86 -0.59
N PRO A 142 13.15 -3.79 -0.40
CA PRO A 142 12.66 -2.43 -0.52
C PRO A 142 12.00 -2.26 -1.90
N ARG A 143 10.80 -1.64 -1.96
CA ARG A 143 10.22 -1.16 -3.22
C ARG A 143 11.27 -0.30 -3.91
N ALA A 144 11.94 -0.82 -4.94
CA ALA A 144 12.78 -0.02 -5.80
C ALA A 144 11.89 1.06 -6.42
N LEU A 145 12.21 2.33 -6.15
CA LEU A 145 11.64 3.44 -6.91
C LEU A 145 11.97 3.17 -8.39
N PRO A 146 10.98 3.14 -9.30
CA PRO A 146 11.30 3.12 -10.72
C PRO A 146 11.97 4.45 -11.02
N ASP A 147 13.28 4.42 -11.20
CA ASP A 147 14.07 5.60 -11.52
C ASP A 147 13.69 6.06 -12.92
N SER A 148 12.70 6.96 -12.98
CA SER A 148 12.17 7.54 -14.21
C SER A 148 13.14 8.61 -14.71
N ARG A 149 14.37 8.20 -15.05
CA ARG A 149 15.30 8.99 -15.87
C ARG A 149 16.45 8.22 -16.51
N ALA A 150 16.31 6.92 -16.74
CA ALA A 150 17.16 6.24 -17.71
C ALA A 150 16.83 6.76 -19.12
N ASN A 151 17.78 7.48 -19.71
CA ASN A 151 17.86 7.71 -21.15
C ASN A 151 17.47 6.44 -21.90
N MET A 152 16.63 6.59 -22.93
CA MET A 152 16.39 5.60 -23.98
C MET A 152 17.69 5.29 -24.73
N ASN A 153 18.56 4.49 -24.10
CA ASN A 153 19.70 3.80 -24.69
C ASN A 153 20.09 2.67 -23.73
N SER A 154 19.27 1.63 -23.63
CA SER A 154 19.69 0.32 -23.14
C SER A 154 19.53 -0.71 -24.27
N THR A 155 20.67 -1.16 -24.78
CA THR A 155 20.81 -2.39 -25.53
C THR A 155 20.52 -3.57 -24.60
N GLY A 156 19.23 -3.88 -24.41
CA GLY A 156 18.76 -5.03 -23.63
C GLY A 156 17.68 -5.81 -24.38
N GLY A 157 18.03 -7.02 -24.83
CA GLY A 157 17.12 -8.13 -25.14
C GLY A 157 15.94 -7.83 -26.07
N TYR A 158 16.20 -7.74 -27.38
CA TYR A 158 15.13 -7.93 -28.36
C TYR A 158 14.72 -9.40 -28.37
N THR A 159 13.42 -9.69 -28.28
CA THR A 159 12.94 -11.03 -28.61
C THR A 159 12.89 -11.11 -30.13
N GLU A 160 13.60 -12.06 -30.75
CA GLU A 160 13.58 -12.18 -32.22
C GLU A 160 12.15 -12.42 -32.71
N ALA A 161 11.66 -11.55 -33.59
CA ALA A 161 10.31 -11.59 -34.14
C ALA A 161 10.14 -12.69 -35.21
N THR A 162 10.45 -13.94 -34.83
CA THR A 162 10.32 -15.13 -35.67
C THR A 162 8.86 -15.42 -36.03
N ALA A 163 8.64 -16.20 -37.10
CA ALA A 163 7.30 -16.63 -37.48
C ALA A 163 6.60 -17.41 -36.35
N ALA A 164 7.35 -18.27 -35.65
CA ALA A 164 6.85 -19.03 -34.50
C ALA A 164 6.44 -18.11 -33.34
N PHE A 165 7.24 -17.07 -33.04
CA PHE A 165 6.89 -16.06 -32.03
C PHE A 165 5.59 -15.33 -32.36
N LYS A 166 5.45 -14.85 -33.60
CA LYS A 166 4.23 -14.18 -34.07
C LYS A 166 3.02 -15.12 -34.01
N GLN A 167 3.19 -16.38 -34.39
CA GLN A 167 2.14 -17.39 -34.34
C GLN A 167 1.72 -17.70 -32.88
N ARG A 168 2.67 -17.76 -31.94
CA ARG A 168 2.37 -17.94 -30.51
C ARG A 168 1.51 -16.80 -29.97
N ILE A 169 1.88 -15.54 -30.23
CA ILE A 169 1.09 -14.37 -29.83
C ILE A 169 -0.33 -14.46 -30.40
N ARG A 170 -0.47 -14.73 -31.71
CA ARG A 170 -1.78 -14.83 -32.35
C ARG A 170 -2.66 -15.88 -31.69
N ARG A 171 -2.11 -17.07 -31.43
CA ARG A 171 -2.83 -18.14 -30.78
C ARG A 171 -3.29 -17.72 -29.39
N ASP A 172 -2.39 -17.19 -28.56
CA ASP A 172 -2.71 -16.84 -27.17
C ASP A 172 -3.79 -15.74 -27.09
N LEU A 173 -3.75 -14.75 -27.99
CA LEU A 173 -4.76 -13.69 -28.08
C LEU A 173 -6.08 -14.19 -28.71
N LEU A 174 -6.02 -15.12 -29.66
CA LEU A 174 -7.22 -15.72 -30.27
C LEU A 174 -7.97 -16.57 -29.25
N THR A 175 -7.26 -17.34 -28.43
CA THR A 175 -7.84 -18.12 -27.33
C THR A 175 -8.59 -17.21 -26.35
N ALA A 176 -7.98 -16.09 -25.93
CA ALA A 176 -8.67 -15.12 -25.07
C ALA A 176 -9.92 -14.53 -25.76
N LYS A 177 -9.85 -14.25 -27.07
CA LYS A 177 -10.99 -13.73 -27.84
C LYS A 177 -12.13 -14.75 -27.98
N GLN A 178 -11.81 -16.03 -28.17
CA GLN A 178 -12.79 -17.12 -28.27
C GLN A 178 -13.57 -17.32 -26.96
N GLU A 179 -12.92 -17.10 -25.81
CA GLU A 179 -13.55 -17.15 -24.49
C GLU A 179 -14.38 -15.90 -24.16
N GLY A 180 -14.60 -14.99 -25.13
CA GLY A 180 -15.50 -13.84 -24.99
C GLY A 180 -14.86 -12.54 -24.50
N PHE A 181 -13.52 -12.48 -24.42
CA PHE A 181 -12.79 -11.26 -24.07
C PHE A 181 -12.50 -10.40 -25.31
N LYS A 182 -12.54 -9.08 -25.14
CA LYS A 182 -11.98 -8.15 -26.12
C LYS A 182 -10.49 -7.97 -25.87
N VAL A 183 -9.71 -8.15 -26.92
CA VAL A 183 -8.27 -8.01 -26.88
C VAL A 183 -7.86 -6.77 -27.66
N GLY A 184 -6.98 -5.97 -27.10
CA GLY A 184 -6.32 -4.84 -27.79
C GLY A 184 -4.84 -4.77 -27.44
N HIS A 185 -4.02 -4.14 -28.28
CA HIS A 185 -2.58 -4.03 -28.06
C HIS A 185 -2.03 -2.62 -28.26
N LEU A 186 -0.92 -2.28 -27.60
CA LEU A 186 -0.21 -1.01 -27.75
C LEU A 186 1.31 -1.28 -27.82
N GLY A 187 2.04 -0.53 -28.64
CA GLY A 187 3.49 -0.72 -28.82
C GLY A 187 3.83 -1.80 -29.86
N GLY A 188 5.10 -2.19 -29.94
CA GLY A 188 5.61 -3.09 -30.99
C GLY A 188 5.45 -4.59 -30.67
N LEU A 189 4.23 -5.04 -30.38
CA LEU A 189 3.93 -6.43 -29.98
C LEU A 189 4.48 -7.47 -30.97
N MET A 190 4.22 -7.27 -32.27
CA MET A 190 4.64 -8.19 -33.34
C MET A 190 6.10 -8.01 -33.76
N GLU A 191 6.75 -6.95 -33.28
CA GLU A 191 8.14 -6.56 -33.58
C GLU A 191 9.11 -7.02 -32.48
N GLY A 192 8.62 -7.69 -31.43
CA GLY A 192 9.43 -8.12 -30.29
C GLY A 192 9.86 -6.99 -29.36
N LEU A 193 9.24 -5.81 -29.47
CA LEU A 193 9.50 -4.62 -28.67
C LEU A 193 8.61 -4.58 -27.41
N GLY A 194 8.95 -3.66 -26.51
CA GLY A 194 8.10 -3.34 -25.36
C GLY A 194 6.67 -3.05 -25.78
N CYS A 195 5.71 -3.72 -25.14
CA CYS A 195 4.30 -3.65 -25.53
C CYS A 195 3.35 -3.81 -24.34
N TYR A 196 2.10 -3.41 -24.58
CA TYR A 196 0.98 -3.62 -23.68
C TYR A 196 -0.08 -4.42 -24.40
N VAL A 197 -0.63 -5.44 -23.73
CA VAL A 197 -1.80 -6.18 -24.18
C VAL A 197 -2.93 -5.88 -23.20
N SER A 198 -4.12 -5.62 -23.70
CA SER A 198 -5.33 -5.40 -22.89
C SER A 198 -6.30 -6.54 -23.13
N ALA A 199 -6.80 -7.14 -22.05
CA ALA A 199 -7.92 -8.08 -22.08
C ALA A 199 -9.08 -7.47 -21.30
N SER A 200 -10.24 -7.40 -21.93
CA SER A 200 -11.34 -6.57 -21.44
C SER A 200 -12.69 -7.26 -21.60
N ILE A 201 -13.56 -7.07 -20.61
CA ILE A 201 -14.91 -7.63 -20.60
C ILE A 201 -15.91 -6.60 -20.08
N ARG A 202 -17.12 -6.59 -20.65
CA ARG A 202 -18.20 -5.73 -20.16
C ARG A 202 -18.67 -6.17 -18.79
N ILE A 203 -18.91 -5.21 -17.90
CA ILE A 203 -19.44 -5.49 -16.56
C ILE A 203 -20.77 -6.25 -16.62
N ALA A 204 -21.64 -5.94 -17.60
CA ALA A 204 -22.90 -6.65 -17.82
C ALA A 204 -22.74 -8.19 -17.98
N LYS A 205 -21.62 -8.66 -18.52
CA LYS A 205 -21.37 -10.09 -18.76
C LYS A 205 -20.87 -10.86 -17.52
N LEU A 206 -20.55 -10.15 -16.44
CA LEU A 206 -19.96 -10.74 -15.23
C LEU A 206 -20.99 -11.31 -14.25
N GLY A 207 -22.29 -11.11 -14.51
CA GLY A 207 -23.35 -11.59 -13.61
C GLY A 207 -23.37 -10.88 -12.25
N ILE A 208 -22.75 -9.70 -12.13
CA ILE A 208 -22.75 -8.89 -10.91
C ILE A 208 -24.15 -8.29 -10.74
N SER A 209 -24.77 -8.51 -9.57
CA SER A 209 -26.10 -7.93 -9.30
C SER A 209 -26.09 -6.41 -9.31
N GLU A 210 -27.23 -5.80 -9.63
CA GLU A 210 -27.38 -4.33 -9.65
C GLU A 210 -27.03 -3.66 -8.32
N ALA A 211 -27.39 -4.29 -7.20
CA ALA A 211 -27.06 -3.79 -5.87
C ALA A 211 -25.53 -3.80 -5.60
N ALA A 212 -24.82 -4.81 -6.12
CA ALA A 212 -23.36 -4.88 -6.03
C ALA A 212 -22.70 -3.87 -6.97
N MET A 213 -23.17 -3.73 -8.22
CA MET A 213 -22.65 -2.71 -9.15
C MET A 213 -22.79 -1.29 -8.59
N GLN A 214 -23.95 -0.96 -7.99
CA GLN A 214 -24.15 0.33 -7.34
C GLN A 214 -23.19 0.53 -6.15
N ALA A 215 -23.01 -0.50 -5.33
CA ALA A 215 -22.08 -0.43 -4.20
C ALA A 215 -20.61 -0.32 -4.61
N TRP A 216 -20.26 -0.87 -5.78
CA TRP A 216 -18.91 -0.92 -6.35
C TRP A 216 -18.63 0.21 -7.34
N GLN A 217 -19.63 1.05 -7.62
CA GLN A 217 -19.55 2.18 -8.55
C GLN A 217 -19.15 1.74 -9.97
N LEU A 218 -19.83 0.69 -10.44
CA LEU A 218 -19.68 0.11 -11.77
C LEU A 218 -20.94 0.36 -12.59
N GLU A 219 -20.77 0.69 -13.86
CA GLU A 219 -21.85 0.74 -14.83
C GLU A 219 -21.84 -0.50 -15.73
N SER A 220 -23.00 -0.95 -16.18
CA SER A 220 -23.13 -2.17 -17.00
C SER A 220 -22.46 -2.06 -18.38
N ASN A 221 -22.40 -0.83 -18.91
CA ASN A 221 -21.81 -0.48 -20.22
C ASN A 221 -20.26 -0.35 -20.18
N GLU A 222 -19.66 -0.22 -18.99
CA GLU A 222 -18.21 -0.12 -18.79
C GLU A 222 -17.51 -1.47 -18.99
N TYR A 223 -16.21 -1.42 -19.17
CA TYR A 223 -15.31 -2.57 -19.27
C TYR A 223 -14.45 -2.69 -18.02
N LEU A 224 -14.34 -3.90 -17.49
CA LEU A 224 -13.21 -4.31 -16.68
C LEU A 224 -12.04 -4.60 -17.62
N VAL A 225 -10.92 -3.92 -17.43
CA VAL A 225 -9.74 -3.99 -18.29
C VAL A 225 -8.54 -4.45 -17.48
N ALA A 226 -7.90 -5.54 -17.90
CA ALA A 226 -6.60 -5.99 -17.44
C ALA A 226 -5.53 -5.61 -18.47
N ILE A 227 -4.56 -4.78 -18.06
CA ILE A 227 -3.42 -4.36 -18.87
C ILE A 227 -2.22 -5.21 -18.49
N PHE A 228 -1.70 -5.96 -19.45
CA PHE A 228 -0.49 -6.77 -19.37
C PHE A 228 0.65 -5.98 -19.99
N HIS A 229 1.69 -5.69 -19.20
CA HIS A 229 2.87 -4.97 -19.64
C HIS A 229 4.04 -5.93 -19.82
N TYR A 230 4.62 -5.90 -21.01
CA TYR A 230 5.79 -6.69 -21.40
C TYR A 230 6.93 -5.73 -21.79
N PRO A 231 7.83 -5.37 -20.86
CA PRO A 231 8.91 -4.42 -21.14
C PRO A 231 9.90 -4.90 -22.22
N SER A 232 10.13 -6.21 -22.30
CA SER A 232 11.14 -6.86 -23.16
C SER A 232 10.53 -7.83 -24.17
N GLY A 233 9.43 -7.42 -24.81
CA GLY A 233 8.68 -8.25 -25.76
C GLY A 233 7.78 -9.27 -25.07
N TYR A 234 6.78 -9.78 -25.82
CA TYR A 234 5.79 -10.72 -25.30
C TYR A 234 6.43 -11.96 -24.64
N LYS A 235 5.91 -12.36 -23.47
CA LYS A 235 6.31 -13.58 -22.75
C LYS A 235 5.13 -14.54 -22.69
N SER A 236 5.39 -15.79 -23.04
CA SER A 236 4.42 -16.87 -22.99
C SER A 236 4.26 -17.41 -21.56
N MET A 237 3.25 -18.26 -21.35
CA MET A 237 3.09 -18.95 -20.07
C MET A 237 4.30 -19.84 -19.74
N ASP A 238 4.95 -20.41 -20.75
CA ASP A 238 6.08 -21.32 -20.55
C ASP A 238 7.35 -20.56 -20.16
N ASP A 239 7.53 -19.34 -20.69
CA ASP A 239 8.56 -18.41 -20.21
C ASP A 239 8.34 -18.08 -18.74
N LEU A 240 7.10 -17.74 -18.34
CA LEU A 240 6.80 -17.36 -16.97
C LEU A 240 6.98 -18.51 -15.95
N LYS A 241 6.81 -19.77 -16.38
CA LYS A 241 7.08 -20.95 -15.55
C LYS A 241 8.56 -21.15 -15.27
N SER A 242 9.41 -20.91 -16.28
CA SER A 242 10.87 -21.09 -16.17
C SER A 242 11.55 -19.97 -15.39
N TYR A 243 10.93 -18.79 -15.32
CA TYR A 243 11.47 -17.67 -14.58
C TYR A 243 11.45 -17.88 -13.06
N ASP A 244 12.44 -17.29 -12.39
CA ASP A 244 12.36 -16.99 -10.96
C ASP A 244 11.44 -15.77 -10.71
N THR A 245 11.09 -15.49 -9.45
CA THR A 245 10.22 -14.34 -9.11
C THR A 245 10.80 -13.01 -9.60
N ALA A 246 12.11 -12.81 -9.51
CA ALA A 246 12.74 -11.53 -9.86
C ALA A 246 12.73 -11.30 -11.38
N GLN A 247 13.00 -12.33 -12.16
CA GLN A 247 12.92 -12.35 -13.62
C GLN A 247 11.47 -12.15 -14.08
N ALA A 248 10.50 -12.79 -13.44
CA ALA A 248 9.09 -12.61 -13.73
C ALA A 248 8.66 -11.14 -13.54
N ARG A 249 9.00 -10.51 -12.40
CA ARG A 249 8.66 -9.11 -12.10
C ARG A 249 9.29 -8.09 -13.06
N ARG A 250 10.48 -8.38 -13.60
CA ARG A 250 11.16 -7.52 -14.59
C ARG A 250 10.58 -7.62 -15.98
N ASN A 251 10.08 -8.79 -16.36
CA ASN A 251 9.63 -9.08 -17.73
C ASN A 251 8.11 -9.03 -17.91
N PHE A 252 7.34 -8.99 -16.81
CA PHE A 252 5.89 -9.09 -16.86
C PHE A 252 5.21 -8.39 -15.68
N ALA A 253 4.18 -7.60 -15.94
CA ALA A 253 3.35 -6.99 -14.91
C ALA A 253 1.89 -6.83 -15.36
N ILE A 254 0.94 -6.88 -14.42
CA ILE A 254 -0.50 -6.71 -14.69
C ILE A 254 -1.05 -5.55 -13.86
N ARG A 255 -1.91 -4.73 -14.48
CA ARG A 255 -2.70 -3.69 -13.80
C ARG A 255 -4.16 -3.77 -14.21
N ILE A 256 -5.07 -3.60 -13.25
CA ILE A 256 -6.51 -3.68 -13.48
C ILE A 256 -7.24 -2.36 -13.21
N GLY A 257 -8.24 -2.07 -14.03
CA GLY A 257 -9.07 -0.87 -13.90
C GLY A 257 -10.37 -0.96 -14.66
N ILE A 258 -11.18 0.09 -14.54
CA ILE A 258 -12.46 0.26 -15.25
C ILE A 258 -12.28 1.30 -16.35
N SER A 259 -12.88 1.08 -17.51
CA SER A 259 -12.82 2.02 -18.62
C SER A 259 -14.12 2.00 -19.42
N THR A 260 -14.45 3.13 -20.05
CA THR A 260 -15.55 3.23 -21.02
C THR A 260 -15.22 2.53 -22.35
N SER A 261 -13.92 2.33 -22.63
CA SER A 261 -13.39 1.65 -23.80
C SER A 261 -12.76 0.31 -23.43
N TYR A 262 -12.83 -0.67 -24.36
CA TYR A 262 -12.16 -1.96 -24.19
C TYR A 262 -10.62 -1.84 -24.23
N LYS A 263 -10.09 -0.76 -24.82
CA LYS A 263 -8.66 -0.53 -25.00
C LYS A 263 -8.29 0.83 -24.38
N PRO A 264 -7.36 0.89 -23.41
CA PRO A 264 -6.87 2.14 -22.87
C PRO A 264 -5.96 2.84 -23.89
N THR A 265 -5.79 4.15 -23.74
CA THR A 265 -4.81 4.92 -24.52
C THR A 265 -3.39 4.64 -24.06
N MET A 266 -2.39 4.94 -24.91
CA MET A 266 -0.97 4.79 -24.54
C MET A 266 -0.59 5.61 -23.30
N GLN A 267 -1.13 6.82 -23.16
CA GLN A 267 -0.87 7.65 -21.98
C GLN A 267 -1.45 7.04 -20.71
N GLU A 268 -2.67 6.50 -20.77
CA GLU A 268 -3.31 5.83 -19.63
C GLU A 268 -2.57 4.54 -19.24
N ALA A 269 -2.15 3.74 -20.23
CA ALA A 269 -1.35 2.55 -19.99
C ALA A 269 -0.03 2.91 -19.29
N ILE A 270 0.73 3.89 -19.81
CA ILE A 270 1.97 4.36 -19.15
C ILE A 270 1.68 4.86 -17.73
N GLN A 271 0.64 5.66 -17.55
CA GLN A 271 0.25 6.18 -16.24
C GLN A 271 -0.12 5.09 -15.23
N ALA A 272 -0.72 3.98 -15.68
CA ALA A 272 -1.07 2.85 -14.82
C ALA A 272 0.16 2.12 -14.25
N PHE A 273 1.32 2.21 -14.92
CA PHE A 273 2.59 1.61 -14.50
C PHE A 273 3.63 2.61 -13.97
N THR A 274 3.36 3.93 -14.05
CA THR A 274 4.30 4.97 -13.57
C THR A 274 4.02 5.34 -12.11
N ILE A 275 5.07 5.31 -11.26
CA ILE A 275 5.02 5.84 -9.88
C ILE A 275 5.73 7.20 -9.87
N LEU A 276 5.01 8.30 -9.60
CA LEU A 276 5.57 9.67 -9.63
C LEU A 276 6.34 10.01 -8.34
N SER A 277 7.43 10.75 -8.49
CA SER A 277 8.19 11.33 -7.36
C SER A 277 7.56 12.63 -6.83
N LYS A 278 7.73 12.92 -5.53
CA LYS A 278 7.19 14.15 -4.87
C LYS A 278 7.69 15.47 -5.49
N GLU A 279 8.86 15.47 -6.13
CA GLU A 279 9.41 16.66 -6.80
C GLU A 279 8.80 16.88 -8.19
N GLU A 280 8.49 15.81 -8.91
CA GLU A 280 7.82 15.88 -10.21
C GLU A 280 6.34 16.26 -10.07
N GLU A 281 5.69 15.83 -8.98
CA GLU A 281 4.36 16.29 -8.59
C GLU A 281 4.34 17.82 -8.40
N LYS A 282 5.27 18.39 -7.62
CA LYS A 282 5.37 19.84 -7.41
C LYS A 282 5.64 20.65 -8.69
N ARG A 283 6.43 20.11 -9.63
CA ARG A 283 6.67 20.77 -10.93
C ARG A 283 5.45 20.77 -11.83
N ARG A 284 4.63 19.71 -11.79
CA ARG A 284 3.33 19.66 -12.50
C ARG A 284 2.27 20.55 -11.86
N GLU A 285 2.26 20.69 -10.54
CA GLU A 285 1.37 21.62 -9.83
C GLU A 285 1.59 23.08 -10.26
N ALA A 286 2.86 23.47 -10.43
CA ALA A 286 3.21 24.83 -10.85
C ALA A 286 2.77 25.13 -12.31
N SER A 287 2.67 24.11 -13.17
CA SER A 287 2.20 24.29 -14.55
C SER A 287 0.67 24.22 -14.69
N GLN A 288 -0.02 23.43 -13.86
CA GLN A 288 -1.48 23.29 -13.89
C GLN A 288 -2.23 24.41 -13.15
N ALA A 289 -1.58 25.12 -12.21
CA ALA A 289 -2.17 26.27 -11.51
C ALA A 289 -2.53 27.46 -12.43
N ASN A 290 -2.06 27.48 -13.67
CA ASN A 290 -2.35 28.54 -14.64
C ASN A 290 -3.61 28.30 -15.51
N ASP A 291 -4.23 27.11 -15.46
CA ASP A 291 -5.34 26.72 -16.35
C ASP A 291 -6.68 26.48 -15.64
N SER A 292 -6.85 27.04 -14.44
CA SER A 292 -8.05 26.83 -13.61
C SER A 292 -9.24 27.65 -14.09
N GLN A 293 -9.90 27.23 -15.18
CA GLN A 293 -11.25 27.70 -15.57
C GLN A 293 -12.16 26.66 -16.26
N GLN A 294 -11.89 25.34 -16.17
CA GLN A 294 -12.85 24.33 -16.63
C GLN A 294 -13.34 23.42 -15.51
N GLN A 295 -14.66 23.30 -15.43
CA GLN A 295 -15.41 22.49 -14.48
C GLN A 295 -15.03 21.01 -14.60
N THR A 296 -14.86 20.39 -13.44
CA THR A 296 -14.49 18.99 -13.19
C THR A 296 -15.59 18.02 -13.62
N GLU A 297 -15.48 17.43 -14.80
CA GLU A 297 -16.07 16.13 -15.11
C GLU A 297 -15.11 15.02 -14.67
N ILE A 298 -15.66 13.89 -14.20
CA ILE A 298 -14.90 12.66 -13.89
C ILE A 298 -14.19 12.24 -15.18
N PRO A 299 -12.88 11.89 -15.15
CA PRO A 299 -12.16 11.53 -16.36
C PRO A 299 -12.86 10.35 -17.06
N GLN A 300 -13.27 10.50 -18.33
CA GLN A 300 -13.93 9.45 -19.13
C GLN A 300 -12.99 8.30 -19.57
N GLY A 301 -11.91 8.06 -18.82
CA GLY A 301 -10.80 7.19 -19.18
C GLY A 301 -10.59 5.99 -18.25
N PHE A 302 -9.45 5.32 -18.40
CA PHE A 302 -9.04 4.21 -17.54
C PHE A 302 -8.85 4.69 -16.09
N ARG A 303 -9.67 4.16 -15.17
CA ARG A 303 -9.70 4.52 -13.74
C ARG A 303 -9.54 3.32 -12.83
N ASN A 304 -9.03 3.55 -11.62
CA ASN A 304 -8.98 2.51 -10.60
C ASN A 304 -10.39 2.16 -10.09
N SER A 305 -10.63 0.87 -9.90
CA SER A 305 -11.81 0.33 -9.19
C SER A 305 -11.62 0.38 -7.67
N PHE A 306 -12.68 0.07 -6.91
CA PHE A 306 -12.68 -0.01 -5.44
C PHE A 306 -11.64 -1.00 -4.86
N ILE A 307 -11.19 -1.99 -5.65
CA ILE A 307 -10.19 -3.03 -5.26
C ILE A 307 -8.97 -3.07 -6.18
N SER A 308 -8.79 -2.09 -7.08
CA SER A 308 -7.63 -2.09 -7.99
C SER A 308 -6.31 -2.14 -7.23
N ARG A 309 -6.17 -1.40 -6.12
CA ARG A 309 -4.92 -1.41 -5.32
C ARG A 309 -4.58 -2.78 -4.73
N PRO A 310 -5.43 -3.40 -3.88
CA PRO A 310 -5.13 -4.72 -3.33
C PRO A 310 -4.98 -5.78 -4.43
N LEU A 311 -5.78 -5.74 -5.50
CA LEU A 311 -5.65 -6.73 -6.57
C LEU A 311 -4.36 -6.56 -7.38
N ASN A 312 -3.93 -5.32 -7.65
CA ASN A 312 -2.64 -5.05 -8.30
C ASN A 312 -1.47 -5.54 -7.43
N GLU A 313 -1.55 -5.39 -6.10
CA GLU A 313 -0.55 -5.92 -5.15
C GLU A 313 -0.53 -7.46 -5.19
N LEU A 314 -1.69 -8.13 -5.23
CA LEU A 314 -1.78 -9.59 -5.40
C LEU A 314 -1.13 -10.08 -6.70
N LEU A 315 -1.45 -9.40 -7.82
CA LEU A 315 -0.95 -9.78 -9.14
C LEU A 315 0.57 -9.59 -9.27
N GLU A 316 1.11 -8.53 -8.65
CA GLU A 316 2.53 -8.21 -8.72
C GLU A 316 3.38 -9.05 -7.77
N GLN A 317 2.85 -9.35 -6.58
CA GLN A 317 3.62 -10.06 -5.55
C GLN A 317 3.47 -11.57 -5.67
N ARG A 318 2.25 -12.09 -5.87
CA ARG A 318 1.96 -13.52 -5.62
C ARG A 318 1.64 -14.33 -6.87
N LEU A 319 1.14 -13.70 -7.94
CA LEU A 319 0.61 -14.43 -9.11
C LEU A 319 1.62 -15.42 -9.71
N HIS A 320 2.89 -15.03 -9.82
CA HIS A 320 3.94 -15.92 -10.36
C HIS A 320 4.08 -17.21 -9.54
N MET A 321 4.14 -17.11 -8.21
CA MET A 321 4.24 -18.27 -7.33
C MET A 321 2.95 -19.09 -7.29
N LEU A 322 1.79 -18.43 -7.29
CA LEU A 322 0.50 -19.11 -7.38
C LEU A 322 0.35 -19.90 -8.68
N LEU A 323 0.90 -19.41 -9.80
CA LEU A 323 0.95 -20.16 -11.05
C LEU A 323 1.80 -21.43 -10.92
N LYS A 324 2.96 -21.36 -10.28
CA LYS A 324 3.80 -22.56 -10.02
C LYS A 324 3.03 -23.62 -9.22
N TYR A 325 2.34 -23.22 -8.15
CA TYR A 325 1.51 -24.12 -7.36
C TYR A 325 0.27 -24.63 -8.11
N ARG A 326 -0.32 -23.81 -8.99
CA ARG A 326 -1.41 -24.25 -9.86
C ARG A 326 -0.96 -25.37 -10.80
N TYR A 327 0.25 -25.24 -11.37
CA TYR A 327 0.84 -26.26 -12.25
C TYR A 327 1.35 -27.50 -11.53
N SER A 328 1.59 -27.46 -10.20
CA SER A 328 1.86 -28.65 -9.39
C SER A 328 0.58 -29.45 -9.04
N GLY A 329 -0.58 -29.04 -9.57
CA GLY A 329 -1.86 -29.75 -9.45
C GLY A 329 -2.81 -29.19 -8.39
N MET A 330 -2.41 -28.16 -7.63
CA MET A 330 -3.29 -27.52 -6.65
C MET A 330 -4.37 -26.67 -7.37
N PRO A 331 -5.63 -26.66 -6.93
CA PRO A 331 -6.60 -25.64 -7.34
C PRO A 331 -6.21 -24.25 -6.81
N TRP A 332 -6.80 -23.17 -7.35
CA TRP A 332 -6.47 -21.79 -6.94
C TRP A 332 -6.59 -21.56 -5.43
N SER A 333 -7.70 -22.00 -4.82
CA SER A 333 -7.89 -21.97 -3.36
C SER A 333 -6.81 -22.72 -2.58
N GLY A 334 -6.39 -23.89 -3.08
CA GLY A 334 -5.30 -24.68 -2.52
C GLY A 334 -3.95 -23.97 -2.59
N ALA A 335 -3.60 -23.45 -3.77
CA ALA A 335 -2.37 -22.69 -4.03
C ALA A 335 -2.27 -21.45 -3.12
N GLU A 336 -3.37 -20.71 -2.96
CA GLU A 336 -3.43 -19.54 -2.07
C GLU A 336 -3.29 -19.91 -0.60
N SER A 337 -3.92 -21.01 -0.16
CA SER A 337 -3.80 -21.49 1.21
C SER A 337 -2.38 -21.96 1.50
N PHE A 338 -1.76 -22.67 0.56
CA PHE A 338 -0.40 -23.16 0.68
C PHE A 338 0.60 -22.00 0.75
N TYR A 339 0.47 -21.01 -0.14
CA TYR A 339 1.29 -19.79 -0.12
C TYR A 339 1.21 -19.07 1.24
N ASN A 340 -0.01 -18.92 1.78
CA ASN A 340 -0.20 -18.26 3.08
C ASN A 340 0.36 -19.08 4.26
N ASP A 341 0.19 -20.41 4.25
CA ASP A 341 0.71 -21.29 5.30
C ASP A 341 2.24 -21.32 5.32
N GLN A 342 2.87 -21.27 4.15
CA GLN A 342 4.33 -21.18 4.03
C GLN A 342 4.90 -19.87 4.60
N ILE A 343 4.21 -18.74 4.39
CA ILE A 343 4.59 -17.46 5.00
C ILE A 343 4.50 -17.51 6.53
N LEU A 344 3.51 -18.24 7.07
CA LEU A 344 3.26 -18.31 8.52
C LEU A 344 4.09 -19.39 9.25
N ARG A 345 4.65 -20.38 8.54
CA ARG A 345 5.43 -21.50 9.11
C ARG A 345 6.81 -21.66 8.44
N PRO A 346 7.84 -20.90 8.85
CA PRO A 346 9.18 -20.98 8.28
C PRO A 346 9.99 -22.25 8.67
N SER A 347 9.35 -23.33 9.16
CA SER A 347 10.05 -24.45 9.80
C SER A 347 10.26 -25.65 8.86
N HIS A 348 11.53 -26.04 8.65
CA HIS A 348 12.04 -27.25 7.99
C HIS A 348 11.10 -28.49 7.94
N THR A 349 10.14 -28.50 7.01
CA THR A 349 9.31 -29.68 6.69
C THR A 349 8.92 -29.65 5.21
N THR A 350 9.91 -29.70 4.33
CA THR A 350 9.78 -29.37 2.91
C THR A 350 9.19 -30.46 2.00
N HIS A 351 8.92 -31.68 2.49
CA HIS A 351 8.22 -32.70 1.67
C HIS A 351 6.85 -33.16 2.20
N ALA A 352 6.53 -32.93 3.48
CA ALA A 352 5.27 -33.37 4.07
C ALA A 352 4.15 -32.31 4.05
N ALA A 353 4.49 -31.03 3.93
CA ALA A 353 3.49 -29.95 3.99
C ALA A 353 2.76 -29.74 2.65
N GLY A 354 3.41 -30.01 1.51
CA GLY A 354 2.76 -29.89 0.19
C GLY A 354 1.81 -31.04 -0.15
N SER A 355 1.82 -32.13 0.63
CA SER A 355 1.01 -33.34 0.42
C SER A 355 -0.20 -33.44 1.36
N GLU A 356 -0.51 -32.40 2.14
CA GLU A 356 -1.73 -32.37 2.94
C GLU A 356 -2.96 -32.30 2.02
N ASP A 357 -3.89 -33.26 2.19
CA ASP A 357 -5.12 -33.37 1.38
C ASP A 357 -5.92 -32.06 1.29
N LYS A 358 -5.82 -31.21 2.32
CA LYS A 358 -6.52 -29.92 2.41
C LYS A 358 -6.19 -28.96 1.26
N TYR A 359 -5.01 -29.05 0.64
CA TYR A 359 -4.61 -28.16 -0.47
C TYR A 359 -5.09 -28.64 -1.84
N TYR A 360 -5.57 -29.88 -1.95
CA TYR A 360 -6.05 -30.46 -3.22
C TYR A 360 -7.57 -30.58 -3.26
N GLU A 361 -8.27 -30.11 -2.22
CA GLU A 361 -9.72 -30.10 -2.20
C GLU A 361 -10.27 -29.24 -3.35
N PRO A 362 -11.19 -29.79 -4.19
CA PRO A 362 -11.71 -29.07 -5.33
C PRO A 362 -12.47 -27.82 -4.90
N GLU A 363 -12.21 -26.71 -5.59
CA GLU A 363 -12.88 -25.45 -5.30
C GLU A 363 -14.35 -25.52 -5.71
N HIS A 364 -15.25 -25.47 -4.72
CA HIS A 364 -16.69 -25.38 -4.97
C HIS A 364 -17.10 -23.92 -5.23
N ALA A 365 -17.01 -23.49 -6.48
CA ALA A 365 -17.60 -22.23 -6.93
C ALA A 365 -19.13 -22.36 -7.07
N SER A 366 -19.87 -21.32 -6.68
CA SER A 366 -21.33 -21.30 -6.82
C SER A 366 -21.74 -21.45 -8.29
N THR A 367 -22.70 -22.34 -8.58
CA THR A 367 -23.25 -22.55 -9.93
C THR A 367 -24.05 -21.35 -10.46
N LEU A 368 -24.20 -20.30 -9.64
CA LEU A 368 -24.87 -19.06 -10.00
C LEU A 368 -23.98 -18.12 -10.83
N TYR A 369 -22.65 -18.27 -10.74
CA TYR A 369 -21.75 -17.44 -11.52
C TYR A 369 -21.73 -17.85 -13.00
N PRO A 370 -21.63 -16.87 -13.93
CA PRO A 370 -21.42 -17.18 -15.34
C PRO A 370 -20.14 -17.97 -15.53
N LYS A 371 -20.12 -18.90 -16.50
CA LYS A 371 -18.96 -19.77 -16.75
C LYS A 371 -17.66 -18.99 -16.93
N ILE A 372 -17.71 -17.83 -17.57
CA ILE A 372 -16.53 -16.97 -17.80
C ILE A 372 -15.83 -16.51 -16.51
N VAL A 373 -16.55 -16.46 -15.37
CA VAL A 373 -16.02 -16.07 -14.06
C VAL A 373 -15.39 -17.26 -13.32
N SER A 374 -15.92 -18.46 -13.53
CA SER A 374 -15.46 -19.69 -12.88
C SER A 374 -14.53 -20.54 -13.76
N ALA A 375 -14.34 -20.16 -15.02
CA ALA A 375 -13.54 -20.88 -15.98
C ALA A 375 -12.06 -20.91 -15.57
N ASP A 376 -11.43 -22.05 -15.75
CA ASP A 376 -10.00 -22.23 -15.49
C ASP A 376 -9.31 -22.84 -16.72
N HIS A 377 -8.64 -21.98 -17.48
CA HIS A 377 -7.97 -22.40 -18.70
C HIS A 377 -6.88 -23.45 -18.47
N ILE A 378 -6.23 -23.47 -17.30
CA ILE A 378 -5.18 -24.46 -16.97
C ILE A 378 -5.79 -25.86 -16.80
N GLN A 379 -7.02 -25.95 -16.31
CA GLN A 379 -7.70 -27.23 -16.07
C GLN A 379 -8.59 -27.68 -17.23
N GLU A 380 -9.19 -26.74 -17.95
CA GLU A 380 -10.15 -27.03 -19.03
C GLU A 380 -9.49 -27.23 -20.39
N SER A 381 -8.31 -26.66 -20.61
CA SER A 381 -7.57 -26.82 -21.87
C SER A 381 -7.02 -28.23 -22.04
N SER A 382 -7.22 -28.82 -23.21
CA SER A 382 -6.54 -30.06 -23.62
C SER A 382 -5.13 -29.82 -24.16
N SER A 383 -4.75 -28.56 -24.40
CA SER A 383 -3.43 -28.16 -24.92
C SER A 383 -2.45 -27.94 -23.75
N PRO A 384 -1.20 -28.43 -23.84
CA PRO A 384 -0.17 -28.14 -22.83
C PRO A 384 0.26 -26.67 -22.83
N GLU A 385 0.09 -25.98 -23.97
CA GLU A 385 0.41 -24.57 -24.13
C GLU A 385 -0.82 -23.72 -23.81
N HIS A 386 -0.70 -22.90 -22.76
CA HIS A 386 -1.78 -22.08 -22.21
C HIS A 386 -1.55 -20.59 -22.51
N SER A 387 -2.65 -19.84 -22.70
CA SER A 387 -2.61 -18.40 -22.93
C SER A 387 -2.43 -17.62 -21.62
N LEU A 388 -1.30 -16.91 -21.48
CA LEU A 388 -1.01 -16.09 -20.30
C LEU A 388 -2.03 -14.94 -20.10
N PRO A 389 -2.42 -14.17 -21.13
CA PRO A 389 -3.48 -13.16 -20.99
C PRO A 389 -4.82 -13.73 -20.52
N LEU A 390 -5.20 -14.93 -20.99
CA LEU A 390 -6.45 -15.58 -20.59
C LEU A 390 -6.41 -16.01 -19.12
N VAL A 391 -5.35 -16.73 -18.71
CA VAL A 391 -5.18 -17.18 -17.32
C VAL A 391 -5.13 -16.00 -16.37
N GLY A 392 -4.38 -14.95 -16.71
CA GLY A 392 -4.31 -13.73 -15.91
C GLY A 392 -5.69 -13.06 -15.77
N MET A 393 -6.46 -12.96 -16.86
CA MET A 393 -7.80 -12.38 -16.80
C MET A 393 -8.79 -13.23 -16.00
N GLN A 394 -8.76 -14.57 -16.13
CA GLN A 394 -9.59 -15.48 -15.32
C GLN A 394 -9.26 -15.36 -13.82
N PHE A 395 -7.97 -15.28 -13.47
CA PHE A 395 -7.54 -15.05 -12.08
C PHE A 395 -8.01 -13.68 -11.54
N VAL A 396 -7.98 -12.64 -12.39
CA VAL A 396 -8.56 -11.33 -12.08
C VAL A 396 -10.06 -11.44 -11.85
N LEU A 397 -10.81 -12.14 -12.71
CA LEU A 397 -12.25 -12.31 -12.56
C LEU A 397 -12.62 -13.05 -11.28
N ARG A 398 -11.86 -14.09 -10.90
CA ARG A 398 -12.01 -14.80 -9.62
C ARG A 398 -12.01 -13.80 -8.45
N HIS A 399 -10.98 -12.95 -8.36
CA HIS A 399 -10.84 -12.03 -7.24
C HIS A 399 -11.66 -10.75 -7.35
N PHE A 400 -12.08 -10.35 -8.56
CA PHE A 400 -12.87 -9.15 -8.78
C PHE A 400 -14.37 -9.40 -8.54
N VAL A 401 -14.93 -10.43 -9.19
CA VAL A 401 -16.36 -10.75 -9.12
C VAL A 401 -16.71 -11.39 -7.78
N ARG A 402 -15.83 -12.24 -7.24
CA ARG A 402 -15.99 -12.91 -5.94
C ARG A 402 -15.21 -12.20 -4.84
N CYS A 403 -14.92 -10.91 -4.97
CA CYS A 403 -14.11 -10.14 -4.02
C CYS A 403 -14.61 -10.18 -2.57
N THR A 404 -15.90 -10.46 -2.36
CA THR A 404 -16.53 -10.53 -1.04
C THR A 404 -16.30 -11.89 -0.35
N GLU A 405 -15.87 -12.91 -1.11
CA GLU A 405 -15.48 -14.22 -0.59
C GLU A 405 -14.04 -14.23 -0.07
N PHE A 406 -13.24 -13.18 -0.31
CA PHE A 406 -11.82 -13.14 0.05
C PHE A 406 -11.49 -11.95 0.94
N CYS A 407 -10.52 -12.12 1.83
CA CYS A 407 -9.91 -11.00 2.52
C CYS A 407 -9.08 -10.16 1.55
N LEU A 408 -9.20 -8.83 1.56
CA LEU A 408 -8.43 -7.96 0.65
C LEU A 408 -6.94 -7.80 0.97
N ILE A 409 -6.43 -8.48 2.00
CA ILE A 409 -5.03 -8.38 2.43
C ILE A 409 -4.33 -9.72 2.31
N CYS A 410 -4.87 -10.75 2.95
CA CYS A 410 -4.29 -12.10 2.84
C CYS A 410 -4.83 -12.89 1.65
N PHE A 411 -5.94 -12.46 1.02
CA PHE A 411 -6.64 -13.18 -0.06
C PHE A 411 -7.11 -14.59 0.30
N SER A 412 -7.08 -14.94 1.59
CA SER A 412 -7.68 -16.17 2.08
C SER A 412 -9.20 -16.09 1.98
N LYS A 413 -9.82 -17.23 1.63
CA LYS A 413 -11.27 -17.36 1.56
C LYS A 413 -11.87 -17.09 2.95
N MET A 414 -12.83 -16.19 3.01
CA MET A 414 -13.63 -15.90 4.19
C MET A 414 -14.63 -17.04 4.41
N PRO A 415 -15.10 -17.27 5.64
CA PRO A 415 -16.17 -18.21 5.89
C PRO A 415 -17.37 -17.91 4.99
N ASP A 416 -17.95 -18.93 4.34
CA ASP A 416 -19.15 -18.82 3.48
C ASP A 416 -20.37 -18.22 4.22
N ASP A 417 -20.21 -18.05 5.54
CA ASP A 417 -21.11 -17.40 6.45
C ASP A 417 -21.16 -15.85 6.37
N LEU A 418 -20.30 -15.19 5.59
CA LEU A 418 -20.33 -13.72 5.45
C LEU A 418 -20.91 -13.31 4.09
N GLN A 419 -22.24 -13.19 3.98
CA GLN A 419 -22.90 -12.73 2.75
C GLN A 419 -22.90 -11.21 2.69
N ALA A 420 -21.86 -10.66 2.08
CA ALA A 420 -21.63 -9.24 2.11
C ALA A 420 -21.48 -8.63 0.71
N ILE A 421 -21.97 -7.40 0.51
CA ILE A 421 -21.89 -6.69 -0.78
C ILE A 421 -20.51 -6.07 -0.98
N LYS A 422 -19.90 -5.50 0.06
CA LYS A 422 -18.56 -4.91 -0.03
C LYS A 422 -17.51 -5.95 0.39
N PRO A 423 -16.27 -5.86 -0.07
CA PRO A 423 -15.20 -6.74 0.40
C PRO A 423 -14.73 -6.31 1.81
N TYR A 424 -14.18 -7.27 2.58
CA TYR A 424 -13.77 -7.05 3.97
C TYR A 424 -12.32 -7.46 4.21
N VAL A 425 -11.82 -7.03 5.35
CA VAL A 425 -10.57 -7.51 5.94
C VAL A 425 -10.93 -8.54 7.01
N CYS A 426 -10.23 -9.68 7.02
CA CYS A 426 -10.47 -10.74 8.01
C CYS A 426 -10.06 -10.32 9.42
N ASP A 427 -10.53 -11.06 10.43
CA ASP A 427 -10.24 -10.78 11.83
C ASP A 427 -8.80 -11.18 12.26
N ASN A 428 -7.93 -11.57 11.31
CA ASN A 428 -6.52 -11.83 11.59
C ASN A 428 -5.85 -10.51 12.06
N PRO A 429 -5.21 -10.47 13.25
CA PRO A 429 -4.59 -9.26 13.80
C PRO A 429 -3.60 -8.58 12.83
N LEU A 430 -2.85 -9.36 12.04
CA LEU A 430 -1.91 -8.82 11.06
C LEU A 430 -2.63 -8.08 9.94
N CYS A 431 -3.71 -8.67 9.40
CA CYS A 431 -4.53 -8.04 8.36
C CYS A 431 -5.23 -6.79 8.91
N LEU A 432 -5.79 -6.87 10.12
CA LEU A 432 -6.44 -5.72 10.75
C LEU A 432 -5.45 -4.57 10.99
N TYR A 433 -4.22 -4.86 11.43
CA TYR A 433 -3.16 -3.87 11.59
C TYR A 433 -2.71 -3.28 10.25
N GLN A 434 -2.47 -4.12 9.24
CA GLN A 434 -2.13 -3.69 7.88
C GLN A 434 -3.21 -2.78 7.28
N TYR A 435 -4.48 -3.06 7.58
CA TYR A 435 -5.57 -2.18 7.17
C TYR A 435 -5.56 -0.85 7.94
N MET A 436 -5.65 -0.92 9.26
CA MET A 436 -5.92 0.25 10.08
C MET A 436 -4.71 1.17 10.22
N SER A 437 -3.51 0.62 10.32
CA SER A 437 -2.26 1.39 10.50
C SER A 437 -1.63 1.74 9.16
N LEU A 438 -1.51 0.78 8.25
CA LEU A 438 -0.77 0.95 6.98
C LEU A 438 -1.66 1.36 5.79
N GLY A 439 -2.99 1.24 5.92
CA GLY A 439 -3.94 1.60 4.86
C GLY A 439 -3.97 0.61 3.69
N PHE A 440 -3.68 -0.68 3.94
CA PHE A 440 -3.85 -1.77 2.97
C PHE A 440 -5.30 -2.28 2.95
N GLY A 441 -5.87 -2.62 1.80
CA GLY A 441 -7.27 -3.07 1.69
C GLY A 441 -8.20 -2.00 1.08
N PRO A 442 -9.48 -1.89 1.51
CA PRO A 442 -10.42 -0.92 0.93
C PRO A 442 -9.89 0.52 0.97
N SER A 443 -9.88 1.18 -0.18
CA SER A 443 -9.40 2.56 -0.27
C SER A 443 -10.41 3.55 0.31
N ILE A 444 -10.00 4.26 1.37
CA ILE A 444 -10.80 5.37 1.94
C ILE A 444 -10.90 6.54 0.96
N GLU A 445 -9.90 6.72 0.11
CA GLU A 445 -9.89 7.73 -0.94
C GLU A 445 -11.00 7.47 -1.95
N HIS A 446 -11.20 6.20 -2.34
CA HIS A 446 -12.30 5.82 -3.22
C HIS A 446 -13.67 6.10 -2.60
N GLU A 447 -13.87 5.83 -1.31
CA GLU A 447 -15.13 6.14 -0.60
C GLU A 447 -15.38 7.66 -0.51
N ILE A 448 -14.34 8.46 -0.30
CA ILE A 448 -14.44 9.94 -0.28
C ILE A 448 -14.78 10.49 -1.66
N LEU A 449 -14.20 9.91 -2.73
CA LEU A 449 -14.46 10.32 -4.10
C LEU A 449 -15.87 9.93 -4.57
N SER A 450 -16.31 8.72 -4.23
CA SER A 450 -17.57 8.14 -4.71
C SER A 450 -18.79 8.54 -3.87
N GLN A 451 -18.67 8.56 -2.53
CA GLN A 451 -19.80 8.77 -1.63
C GLN A 451 -19.51 9.81 -0.54
N PRO A 452 -19.20 11.06 -0.91
CA PRO A 452 -18.77 12.09 0.03
C PRO A 452 -19.79 12.37 1.14
N LYS A 453 -21.11 12.35 0.84
CA LYS A 453 -22.14 12.57 1.86
C LYS A 453 -22.30 11.40 2.83
N VAL A 454 -22.01 10.17 2.40
CA VAL A 454 -21.99 9.00 3.32
C VAL A 454 -20.82 9.13 4.28
N VAL A 455 -19.63 9.52 3.79
CA VAL A 455 -18.48 9.78 4.67
C VAL A 455 -18.78 10.91 5.65
N ASP A 456 -19.39 12.00 5.19
CA ASP A 456 -19.80 13.14 6.05
C ASP A 456 -20.77 12.71 7.16
N LEU A 457 -21.75 11.87 6.80
CA LEU A 457 -22.70 11.28 7.72
C LEU A 457 -22.01 10.45 8.82
N LEU A 458 -21.10 9.55 8.43
CA LEU A 458 -20.36 8.69 9.37
C LEU A 458 -19.50 9.50 10.35
N VAL A 459 -18.78 10.51 9.83
CA VAL A 459 -17.96 11.42 10.65
C VAL A 459 -18.85 12.22 11.59
N SER A 460 -19.97 12.77 11.10
CA SER A 460 -20.91 13.57 11.89
C SER A 460 -21.50 12.79 13.07
N PHE A 461 -21.90 11.53 12.87
CA PHE A 461 -22.40 10.68 13.95
C PHE A 461 -21.32 10.27 14.94
N CYS A 462 -20.11 9.94 14.46
CA CYS A 462 -18.98 9.66 15.33
C CYS A 462 -18.65 10.86 16.22
N TYR A 463 -18.59 12.06 15.63
CA TYR A 463 -18.34 13.30 16.33
C TYR A 463 -19.39 13.58 17.41
N ALA A 464 -20.68 13.48 17.06
CA ALA A 464 -21.77 13.69 18.02
C ALA A 464 -21.73 12.65 19.17
N SER A 465 -21.42 11.39 18.86
CA SER A 465 -21.30 10.33 19.86
C SER A 465 -20.12 10.54 20.81
N ALA A 466 -18.97 10.98 20.29
CA ALA A 466 -17.79 11.31 21.08
C ALA A 466 -18.06 12.51 22.00
N ARG A 467 -18.58 13.61 21.44
CA ARG A 467 -18.79 14.87 22.16
C ARG A 467 -19.87 14.79 23.24
N LEU A 468 -20.83 13.88 23.09
CA LEU A 468 -21.92 13.63 24.05
C LEU A 468 -21.67 12.41 24.96
N GLY A 469 -20.46 11.86 24.98
CA GLY A 469 -20.10 10.81 25.93
C GLY A 469 -20.74 9.45 25.66
N ARG A 470 -21.15 9.17 24.42
CA ARG A 470 -21.81 7.91 24.02
C ARG A 470 -20.98 6.99 23.14
N LEU A 471 -19.83 7.45 22.66
CA LEU A 471 -18.91 6.60 21.93
C LEU A 471 -18.31 5.54 22.87
N ARG A 472 -18.46 4.26 22.51
CA ARG A 472 -18.00 3.12 23.33
C ARG A 472 -16.85 2.37 22.68
N ASP A 473 -16.88 2.25 21.37
CA ASP A 473 -15.80 1.61 20.61
C ASP A 473 -14.75 2.65 20.22
N PHE A 474 -13.49 2.24 20.30
CA PHE A 474 -12.35 3.10 20.05
C PHE A 474 -11.38 2.43 19.06
N PRO A 475 -10.59 3.22 18.30
CA PRO A 475 -9.52 2.71 17.45
C PRO A 475 -8.30 2.25 18.28
N SER A 476 -8.52 1.27 19.14
CA SER A 476 -7.47 0.74 20.01
C SER A 476 -6.58 -0.28 19.30
N GLY A 477 -5.30 -0.32 19.68
CA GLY A 477 -4.28 -1.16 19.05
C GLY A 477 -3.62 -0.53 17.80
N LEU A 478 -3.88 0.75 17.55
CA LEU A 478 -3.29 1.50 16.43
C LEU A 478 -2.11 2.38 16.85
N SER A 479 -1.81 2.46 18.16
CA SER A 479 -0.70 3.26 18.69
C SER A 479 -0.66 4.70 18.15
N LEU A 480 -1.84 5.34 18.03
CA LEU A 480 -1.94 6.70 17.50
C LEU A 480 -1.32 7.71 18.49
N ALA A 481 -0.36 8.49 18.01
CA ALA A 481 0.21 9.61 18.78
C ALA A 481 -0.73 10.82 18.72
N VAL A 482 -1.41 11.10 19.84
CA VAL A 482 -2.42 12.16 19.97
C VAL A 482 -1.95 13.29 20.90
N PRO A 483 -2.60 14.46 20.88
CA PRO A 483 -2.34 15.49 21.88
C PRO A 483 -2.62 14.98 23.30
N PRO A 484 -1.79 15.33 24.30
CA PRO A 484 -2.02 14.94 25.68
C PRO A 484 -3.33 15.56 26.21
N PRO A 485 -4.04 14.90 27.15
CA PRO A 485 -5.34 15.38 27.64
C PRO A 485 -5.34 16.83 28.13
N GLY A 486 -4.24 17.30 28.74
CA GLY A 486 -4.09 18.68 29.18
C GLY A 486 -4.05 19.75 28.07
N SER A 487 -4.01 19.36 26.78
CA SER A 487 -4.22 20.29 25.67
C SER A 487 -5.70 20.48 25.30
N ASN A 488 -6.58 19.58 25.78
CA ASN A 488 -7.97 19.43 25.36
C ASN A 488 -8.98 20.08 26.32
N ASP A 489 -8.57 21.03 27.15
CA ASP A 489 -9.41 21.65 28.21
C ASP A 489 -10.79 22.16 27.73
N ILE A 490 -10.90 22.57 26.46
CA ILE A 490 -12.15 23.01 25.84
C ILE A 490 -13.20 21.89 25.77
N TYR A 491 -12.74 20.64 25.61
CA TYR A 491 -13.58 19.46 25.49
C TYR A 491 -13.91 18.85 26.85
N ALA A 492 -13.07 19.05 27.86
CA ALA A 492 -13.31 18.60 29.24
C ALA A 492 -14.53 19.28 29.89
N ALA A 493 -14.85 20.52 29.52
CA ALA A 493 -15.94 21.31 30.13
C ALA A 493 -17.35 21.05 29.56
N THR A 494 -17.49 20.23 28.50
CA THR A 494 -18.77 20.04 27.79
C THR A 494 -19.47 18.72 28.08
N ALA A 495 -19.01 17.96 29.07
CA ALA A 495 -19.74 16.82 29.61
C ALA A 495 -21.06 17.29 30.24
N VAL A 496 -22.13 17.33 29.43
CA VAL A 496 -23.48 17.65 29.87
C VAL A 496 -23.92 16.56 30.87
N GLN A 497 -24.06 16.96 32.13
CA GLN A 497 -24.77 16.17 33.14
C GLN A 497 -26.16 15.80 32.57
N PRO A 498 -26.53 14.51 32.52
CA PRO A 498 -27.86 14.14 32.06
C PRO A 498 -28.91 14.76 32.98
N TYR A 499 -29.81 15.56 32.41
CA TYR A 499 -31.01 16.02 33.09
C TYR A 499 -31.78 14.79 33.60
N HIS A 500 -31.91 14.70 34.94
CA HIS A 500 -32.53 13.62 35.73
C HIS A 500 -31.62 12.44 36.15
N ALA A 501 -30.76 12.68 37.14
CA ALA A 501 -30.41 11.66 38.12
C ALA A 501 -30.90 12.12 39.52
N PRO A 502 -31.71 11.33 40.25
CA PRO A 502 -32.05 11.64 41.63
C PRO A 502 -30.77 11.59 42.48
N GLN A 503 -30.61 12.55 43.38
CA GLN A 503 -29.46 12.69 44.27
C GLN A 503 -29.18 11.36 45.01
N ALA A 504 -28.17 10.62 44.55
CA ALA A 504 -27.59 9.52 45.30
C ALA A 504 -26.48 10.10 46.21
N THR A 505 -26.62 9.79 47.49
CA THR A 505 -25.75 10.17 48.60
C THR A 505 -24.28 9.84 48.36
N ASN A 506 -23.42 10.79 48.75
CA ASN A 506 -21.96 10.68 48.90
C ASN A 506 -21.44 9.25 49.04
N GLN A 507 -20.98 8.66 47.94
CA GLN A 507 -20.02 7.57 47.96
C GLN A 507 -18.71 8.10 47.40
N GLN A 508 -17.67 8.00 48.22
CA GLN A 508 -16.31 8.37 47.90
C GLN A 508 -15.86 7.58 46.66
N THR A 509 -15.47 8.31 45.62
CA THR A 509 -14.89 7.78 44.39
C THR A 509 -13.56 7.07 44.73
N PRO A 510 -13.34 5.83 44.27
CA PRO A 510 -12.02 5.21 44.36
C PRO A 510 -11.01 6.02 43.52
N GLN A 511 -9.95 6.49 44.17
CA GLN A 511 -8.77 7.05 43.50
C GLN A 511 -8.11 5.95 42.67
N ASN A 512 -8.26 5.98 41.34
CA ASN A 512 -7.51 5.11 40.44
C ASN A 512 -6.75 5.93 39.38
N ALA A 513 -5.44 5.67 39.36
CA ALA A 513 -4.43 5.96 38.33
C ALA A 513 -4.36 7.40 37.77
N ALA A 514 -3.57 8.24 38.43
CA ALA A 514 -3.03 9.46 37.81
C ALA A 514 -2.02 9.08 36.71
N THR A 515 -2.43 9.10 35.44
CA THR A 515 -1.49 9.35 34.35
C THR A 515 -0.93 10.75 34.56
N SER A 516 0.40 10.85 34.71
CA SER A 516 1.09 12.13 34.93
C SER A 516 0.76 13.09 33.78
N ALA A 517 -0.02 14.14 34.04
CA ALA A 517 -0.37 15.13 33.03
C ALA A 517 0.91 15.83 32.55
N LYS A 518 1.39 15.48 31.36
CA LYS A 518 2.57 16.12 30.75
C LYS A 518 2.37 17.63 30.74
N THR A 519 3.30 18.36 31.35
CA THR A 519 3.17 19.80 31.59
C THR A 519 3.44 20.59 30.32
N ALA A 520 2.63 21.62 30.04
CA ALA A 520 2.80 22.49 28.87
C ALA A 520 4.18 23.17 28.86
N LEU A 521 4.89 23.05 27.73
CA LEU A 521 6.17 23.70 27.48
C LEU A 521 5.96 25.18 27.16
N LYS A 522 6.93 26.04 27.51
CA LYS A 522 6.85 27.50 27.30
C LYS A 522 7.66 27.92 26.08
N ALA A 523 7.10 28.79 25.25
CA ALA A 523 7.76 29.39 24.10
C ALA A 523 7.17 30.78 23.80
N ARG A 524 7.65 31.45 22.75
CA ARG A 524 7.00 32.63 22.17
C ARG A 524 6.62 32.34 20.72
N TYR A 525 5.40 32.65 20.30
CA TYR A 525 4.90 32.39 18.96
C TYR A 525 4.70 33.69 18.18
N ASN A 526 5.14 33.72 16.92
CA ASN A 526 4.86 34.80 15.97
C ASN A 526 3.94 34.30 14.86
N SER A 527 2.70 34.79 14.85
CA SER A 527 1.66 34.39 13.90
C SER A 527 1.86 34.94 12.48
N ALA A 528 2.73 35.93 12.28
CA ALA A 528 3.01 36.48 10.95
C ALA A 528 4.10 35.70 10.19
N THR A 529 5.06 35.13 10.93
CA THR A 529 6.18 34.36 10.37
C THR A 529 6.04 32.85 10.58
N ASN A 530 5.04 32.40 11.36
CA ASN A 530 4.85 31.01 11.81
C ASN A 530 6.10 30.46 12.49
N GLU A 531 6.64 31.21 13.45
CA GLU A 531 7.86 30.87 14.19
C GLU A 531 7.61 30.75 15.70
N LEU A 532 8.15 29.70 16.29
CA LEU A 532 8.25 29.47 17.74
C LEU A 532 9.66 29.79 18.22
N LEU A 533 9.78 30.68 19.20
CA LEU A 533 11.03 31.09 19.80
C LEU A 533 11.11 30.60 21.26
N PHE A 534 12.16 29.85 21.57
CA PHE A 534 12.45 29.36 22.92
C PHE A 534 13.33 30.36 23.69
N GLU A 535 12.95 30.69 24.93
CA GLU A 535 13.69 31.67 25.76
C GLU A 535 15.03 31.11 26.25
N ASP A 536 15.07 29.81 26.59
CA ASP A 536 16.26 29.14 27.10
C ASP A 536 17.07 28.51 25.96
N ARG A 537 18.07 29.25 25.50
CA ARG A 537 19.00 28.80 24.44
C ARG A 537 19.91 27.65 24.88
N THR A 538 19.96 27.32 26.17
CA THR A 538 20.86 26.30 26.73
C THR A 538 20.23 24.91 26.79
N GLN A 539 18.90 24.80 26.66
CA GLN A 539 18.18 23.53 26.57
C GLN A 539 18.19 22.96 25.15
N ALA A 540 18.21 21.63 25.02
CA ALA A 540 18.04 20.95 23.74
C ALA A 540 16.62 21.23 23.18
N CYS A 541 16.50 21.30 21.85
CA CYS A 541 15.19 21.55 21.23
C CYS A 541 14.20 20.43 21.64
N PRO A 542 13.06 20.77 22.25
CA PRO A 542 12.12 19.77 22.74
C PRO A 542 11.26 19.14 21.62
N ILE A 543 11.38 19.62 20.38
CA ILE A 543 10.55 19.21 19.22
C ILE A 543 11.43 18.97 17.99
N GLY A 544 11.17 17.90 17.24
CA GLY A 544 11.84 17.57 15.97
C GLY A 544 10.99 17.90 14.74
N ASN A 545 11.59 17.81 13.56
CA ASN A 545 10.93 17.98 12.27
C ASN A 545 9.78 16.98 12.09
N ALA A 546 8.75 17.38 11.35
CA ALA A 546 7.52 16.62 11.12
C ALA A 546 6.67 16.31 12.36
N THR A 547 7.08 16.73 13.56
CA THR A 547 6.33 16.57 14.80
C THR A 547 5.08 17.47 14.78
N TRP A 548 3.95 16.95 15.25
CA TRP A 548 2.73 17.74 15.45
C TRP A 548 2.69 18.32 16.86
N ILE A 549 2.26 19.58 16.97
CA ILE A 549 2.17 20.31 18.23
C ILE A 549 0.87 21.11 18.34
N VAL A 550 0.45 21.38 19.57
CA VAL A 550 -0.68 22.27 19.90
C VAL A 550 -0.14 23.50 20.63
N ILE A 551 -0.33 24.69 20.07
CA ILE A 551 0.13 25.97 20.61
C ILE A 551 -1.08 26.76 21.12
N ARG A 552 -0.95 27.38 22.31
CA ARG A 552 -1.89 28.36 22.86
C ARG A 552 -1.11 29.61 23.25
N THR A 553 -1.54 30.78 22.81
CA THR A 553 -0.90 32.05 23.22
C THR A 553 -1.53 32.58 24.51
N ASP A 554 -0.75 33.29 25.32
CA ASP A 554 -1.22 33.84 26.60
C ASP A 554 -2.37 34.86 26.43
N ASP A 555 -2.47 35.50 25.27
CA ASP A 555 -3.53 36.46 24.93
C ASP A 555 -4.80 35.80 24.37
N ALA A 556 -4.71 34.55 23.94
CA ALA A 556 -5.84 33.74 23.48
C ALA A 556 -5.72 32.30 24.01
N PRO A 557 -5.76 32.10 25.35
CA PRO A 557 -5.53 30.80 25.96
C PRO A 557 -6.57 29.77 25.53
N ASP A 558 -7.78 30.19 25.17
CA ASP A 558 -8.86 29.33 24.71
C ASP A 558 -8.68 28.84 23.26
N THR A 559 -7.81 29.44 22.47
CA THR A 559 -7.59 29.06 21.06
C THR A 559 -6.43 28.08 20.94
N ALA A 560 -6.74 26.82 20.61
CA ALA A 560 -5.73 25.82 20.27
C ALA A 560 -5.32 25.96 18.79
N MET A 561 -4.04 26.16 18.52
CA MET A 561 -3.47 26.18 17.17
C MET A 561 -2.65 24.92 16.95
N HIS A 562 -3.05 24.10 15.99
CA HIS A 562 -2.38 22.84 15.68
C HIS A 562 -1.46 23.03 14.49
N CYS A 563 -0.18 22.74 14.67
CA CYS A 563 0.83 22.94 13.64
C CYS A 563 1.72 21.70 13.50
N ARG A 564 2.27 21.52 12.31
CA ARG A 564 3.37 20.59 12.06
C ARG A 564 4.68 21.38 12.05
N VAL A 565 5.71 20.84 12.70
CA VAL A 565 7.05 21.42 12.68
C VAL A 565 7.67 21.19 11.30
N LEU A 566 8.00 22.29 10.62
CA LEU A 566 8.63 22.25 9.31
C LEU A 566 10.16 22.18 9.42
N ASP A 567 10.71 23.00 10.32
CA ASP A 567 12.16 23.13 10.47
C ASP A 567 12.52 23.57 11.89
N ALA A 568 13.13 22.67 12.65
CA ALA A 568 13.68 22.90 13.97
C ALA A 568 15.20 23.20 13.96
N SER A 569 15.85 23.18 12.79
CA SER A 569 17.30 23.34 12.67
C SER A 569 17.81 24.73 13.07
N LEU A 570 16.93 25.74 13.08
CA LEU A 570 17.22 27.13 13.44
C LEU A 570 17.01 27.45 14.94
N TYR A 571 16.99 26.42 15.81
CA TYR A 571 16.84 26.57 17.26
C TYR A 571 17.75 27.67 17.83
N PRO A 572 17.26 28.61 18.66
CA PRO A 572 15.99 28.59 19.41
C PRO A 572 14.74 29.02 18.63
N SER A 573 14.83 29.28 17.33
CA SER A 573 13.67 29.57 16.48
C SER A 573 13.26 28.32 15.69
N VAL A 574 12.00 27.92 15.75
CA VAL A 574 11.45 26.75 15.07
C VAL A 574 10.33 27.20 14.14
N ARG A 575 10.40 26.82 12.86
CA ARG A 575 9.35 27.12 11.88
C ARG A 575 8.28 26.04 11.89
N VAL A 576 7.03 26.48 11.83
CA VAL A 576 5.85 25.61 11.81
C VAL A 576 4.98 25.91 10.59
N THR A 577 4.09 24.97 10.24
CA THR A 577 3.06 25.20 9.21
C THR A 577 2.09 26.29 9.64
N ASP A 578 1.27 26.76 8.68
CA ASP A 578 0.12 27.58 9.01
C ASP A 578 -0.75 26.86 10.07
N PRO A 579 -1.15 27.58 11.14
CA PRO A 579 -1.87 26.97 12.24
C PRO A 579 -3.28 26.54 11.80
N ILE A 580 -3.61 25.28 12.09
CA ILE A 580 -4.97 24.76 11.96
C ILE A 580 -5.69 25.06 13.27
N VAL A 581 -6.72 25.88 13.20
CA VAL A 581 -7.54 26.25 14.35
C VAL A 581 -8.85 25.46 14.31
N PRO A 582 -9.19 24.70 15.37
CA PRO A 582 -10.49 24.05 15.50
C PRO A 582 -11.62 25.08 15.33
N VAL A 583 -12.61 24.77 14.49
CA VAL A 583 -13.79 25.62 14.30
C VAL A 583 -14.71 25.41 15.50
N LEU A 584 -14.41 26.05 16.62
CA LEU A 584 -15.26 26.01 17.80
C LEU A 584 -16.53 26.82 17.52
N ALA A 585 -17.70 26.18 17.67
CA ALA A 585 -18.99 26.85 17.58
C ALA A 585 -19.03 27.97 18.64
N GLN A 586 -18.82 29.22 18.24
CA GLN A 586 -18.85 30.38 19.12
C GLN A 586 -20.15 30.37 19.93
N SER A 587 -20.03 30.46 21.25
CA SER A 587 -21.14 30.70 22.16
C SER A 587 -21.70 32.11 21.95
N GLN A 588 -22.46 32.33 20.87
CA GLN A 588 -23.42 33.42 20.87
C GLN A 588 -24.55 33.00 21.80
N GLN A 589 -24.52 33.48 23.05
CA GLN A 589 -25.69 33.54 23.92
C GLN A 589 -26.76 34.40 23.23
N GLN A 590 -27.53 33.81 22.30
CA GLN A 590 -28.83 34.36 21.95
C GLN A 590 -29.80 33.94 23.04
N ASN A 591 -30.04 34.85 23.99
CA ASN A 591 -31.15 34.80 24.94
C ASN A 591 -32.47 34.71 24.16
N TYR A 592 -32.93 33.50 23.87
CA TYR A 592 -34.32 33.22 23.52
C TYR A 592 -35.08 32.89 24.81
N HIS A 593 -35.32 33.92 25.63
CA HIS A 593 -36.42 33.88 26.58
C HIS A 593 -37.53 34.79 26.06
N GLY A 594 -38.58 34.16 25.53
CA GLY A 594 -39.83 34.82 25.18
C GLY A 594 -40.55 35.28 26.43
N GLY A 595 -40.38 36.56 26.77
CA GLY A 595 -41.18 37.27 27.77
C GLY A 595 -41.02 38.77 27.55
N PRO A 596 -42.10 39.58 27.60
CA PRO A 596 -41.99 41.02 27.42
C PRO A 596 -41.19 41.64 28.58
N PRO A 597 -40.28 42.59 28.33
CA PRO A 597 -39.44 43.17 29.36
C PRO A 597 -40.24 44.09 30.30
N PRO A 598 -39.92 44.17 31.61
CA PRO A 598 -40.51 45.16 32.51
C PRO A 598 -39.92 46.55 32.23
N PRO A 599 -40.64 47.64 32.54
CA PRO A 599 -40.15 48.99 32.29
C PRO A 599 -39.25 49.48 33.43
N GLY A 600 -38.07 50.02 33.04
CA GLY A 600 -37.38 51.10 33.76
C GLY A 600 -36.38 50.69 34.85
N ASN A 601 -35.09 50.87 34.57
CA ASN A 601 -34.30 51.87 35.30
C ASN A 601 -33.00 52.22 34.58
N SER A 602 -32.84 53.50 34.31
CA SER A 602 -31.65 54.11 33.74
C SER A 602 -30.51 54.13 34.77
N ASN A 603 -29.46 53.34 34.52
CA ASN A 603 -28.11 53.67 34.96
C ASN A 603 -27.12 53.10 33.94
N ALA A 604 -26.68 53.98 33.04
CA ALA A 604 -25.71 53.68 32.00
C ALA A 604 -24.29 53.57 32.59
N SER A 605 -23.87 52.37 32.96
CA SER A 605 -22.46 52.00 33.03
C SER A 605 -21.98 51.65 31.62
N LYS A 606 -21.01 52.42 31.11
CA LYS A 606 -20.41 52.25 29.78
C LYS A 606 -19.88 50.82 29.61
N ALA A 607 -20.43 50.09 28.65
CA ALA A 607 -19.85 48.84 28.15
C ALA A 607 -18.46 49.11 27.55
N PRO A 608 -17.46 48.23 27.77
CA PRO A 608 -16.17 48.35 27.13
C PRO A 608 -16.34 48.17 25.61
N LYS A 609 -15.82 49.12 24.83
CA LYS A 609 -15.81 49.04 23.36
C LYS A 609 -15.05 47.79 22.93
N ILE A 610 -15.73 46.86 22.26
CA ILE A 610 -15.10 45.76 21.54
C ILE A 610 -14.29 46.38 20.40
N SER A 611 -12.96 46.30 20.51
CA SER A 611 -12.04 46.72 19.46
C SER A 611 -12.13 45.77 18.26
N ALA A 612 -12.12 46.34 17.05
CA ALA A 612 -12.04 45.59 15.79
C ALA A 612 -10.85 44.59 15.79
N PRO A 613 -10.95 43.43 15.10
CA PRO A 613 -9.88 42.46 15.02
C PRO A 613 -8.65 43.10 14.34
N LYS A 614 -7.56 43.28 15.09
CA LYS A 614 -6.27 43.68 14.54
C LYS A 614 -5.74 42.52 13.68
N GLY A 615 -5.26 42.81 12.46
CA GLY A 615 -4.58 41.82 11.62
C GLY A 615 -3.33 41.23 12.31
N PRO A 616 -2.72 40.17 11.74
CA PRO A 616 -1.59 39.48 12.35
C PRO A 616 -0.45 40.47 12.61
N SER A 617 -0.23 40.79 13.89
CA SER A 617 0.90 41.62 14.31
C SER A 617 2.17 40.78 14.20
N ASN A 618 3.18 41.27 13.50
CA ASN A 618 4.51 40.65 13.44
C ASN A 618 5.26 40.84 14.77
N GLU A 619 4.78 40.15 15.81
CA GLU A 619 5.28 40.23 17.17
C GLU A 619 5.28 38.83 17.81
N PHE A 620 6.35 38.50 18.52
CA PHE A 620 6.46 37.27 19.30
C PHE A 620 5.65 37.38 20.60
N ARG A 621 4.58 36.61 20.73
CA ARG A 621 3.72 36.55 21.93
C ARG A 621 4.08 35.35 22.79
N LYS A 622 3.98 35.47 24.11
CA LYS A 622 4.17 34.32 25.00
C LYS A 622 3.14 33.24 24.70
N ALA A 623 3.59 31.99 24.68
CA ALA A 623 2.80 30.84 24.30
C ALA A 623 3.20 29.62 25.11
N ARG A 624 2.25 28.69 25.21
CA ARG A 624 2.44 27.36 25.77
C ARG A 624 2.10 26.33 24.73
N PHE A 625 2.83 25.23 24.66
CA PHE A 625 2.54 24.18 23.69
C PHE A 625 2.68 22.77 24.25
N TYR A 626 2.06 21.84 23.54
CA TYR A 626 2.07 20.39 23.80
C TYR A 626 2.47 19.63 22.53
N ILE A 627 3.09 18.47 22.71
CA ILE A 627 3.56 17.61 21.61
C ILE A 627 2.55 16.46 21.40
N TYR A 628 2.34 16.03 20.15
CA TYR A 628 1.58 14.82 19.83
C TYR A 628 2.42 13.57 20.13
N GLU A 629 2.51 13.20 21.40
CA GLU A 629 3.33 12.08 21.88
C GLU A 629 2.56 11.16 22.83
N GLN A 630 1.30 11.46 23.11
CA GLN A 630 0.48 10.62 23.97
C GLN A 630 -0.03 9.44 23.14
N ASN A 631 0.29 8.21 23.52
CA ASN A 631 -0.33 7.04 22.90
C ASN A 631 -1.82 7.04 23.25
N PHE A 632 -2.66 6.94 22.23
CA PHE A 632 -4.12 6.88 22.36
C PHE A 632 -4.60 5.69 23.18
N ASP A 633 -3.88 4.56 23.14
CA ASP A 633 -4.28 3.34 23.84
C ASP A 633 -4.21 3.47 25.36
N ASP A 634 -3.28 4.29 25.86
CA ASP A 634 -3.05 4.55 27.29
C ASP A 634 -4.08 5.52 27.90
N LEU A 635 -4.94 6.12 27.08
CA LEU A 635 -5.96 7.07 27.53
C LEU A 635 -7.17 6.35 28.15
N SER A 636 -7.77 6.96 29.18
CA SER A 636 -9.09 6.53 29.66
C SER A 636 -10.16 6.77 28.59
N ASP A 637 -11.28 6.03 28.64
CA ASP A 637 -12.38 6.16 27.67
C ASP A 637 -12.89 7.60 27.51
N GLN A 638 -12.96 8.35 28.61
CA GLN A 638 -13.36 9.75 28.57
C GLN A 638 -12.32 10.61 27.82
N GLN A 639 -11.04 10.42 28.09
CA GLN A 639 -9.96 11.11 27.38
C GLN A 639 -9.88 10.69 25.90
N LYS A 640 -10.17 9.43 25.58
CA LYS A 640 -10.27 8.94 24.19
C LYS A 640 -11.36 9.68 23.42
N ARG A 641 -12.55 9.89 24.01
CA ARG A 641 -13.64 10.66 23.40
C ARG A 641 -13.26 12.13 23.17
N GLU A 642 -12.58 12.74 24.13
CA GLU A 642 -12.10 14.11 24.03
C GLU A 642 -11.06 14.25 22.91
N ALA A 643 -10.10 13.32 22.84
CA ALA A 643 -9.09 13.27 21.78
C ALA A 643 -9.73 13.08 20.40
N ILE A 644 -10.69 12.16 20.25
CA ILE A 644 -11.43 11.96 18.99
C ILE A 644 -12.16 13.24 18.59
N SER A 645 -12.87 13.88 19.52
CA SER A 645 -13.60 15.12 19.24
C SER A 645 -12.67 16.23 18.76
N ALA A 646 -11.51 16.39 19.42
CA ALA A 646 -10.50 17.36 19.05
C ALA A 646 -9.90 17.10 17.66
N LEU A 647 -9.56 15.83 17.35
CA LEU A 647 -9.02 15.45 16.06
C LEU A 647 -10.03 15.64 14.91
N LEU A 648 -11.31 15.36 15.16
CA LEU A 648 -12.37 15.57 14.17
C LEU A 648 -12.66 17.06 13.93
N ASP A 649 -12.47 17.94 14.91
CA ASP A 649 -12.56 19.39 14.69
C ASP A 649 -11.41 19.93 13.81
N LEU A 650 -10.29 19.20 13.69
CA LEU A 650 -9.19 19.51 12.77
C LEU A 650 -9.42 18.97 11.36
N LEU A 651 -10.27 17.96 11.21
CA LEU A 651 -10.53 17.31 9.93
C LEU A 651 -11.19 18.31 8.96
N PRO A 652 -10.63 18.55 7.75
CA PRO A 652 -11.26 19.37 6.73
C PRO A 652 -12.61 18.78 6.29
N SER A 653 -13.42 19.55 5.56
CA SER A 653 -14.68 19.01 5.04
C SER A 653 -14.41 17.87 4.06
N VAL A 654 -15.40 16.98 3.89
CA VAL A 654 -15.25 15.86 2.95
C VAL A 654 -15.07 16.37 1.52
N GLU A 655 -15.74 17.47 1.15
CA GLU A 655 -15.60 18.11 -0.15
C GLU A 655 -14.19 18.70 -0.37
N GLU A 656 -13.52 19.23 0.67
CA GLU A 656 -12.13 19.66 0.58
C GLU A 656 -11.18 18.47 0.33
N MET A 657 -11.40 17.36 1.03
CA MET A 657 -10.64 16.11 0.81
C MET A 657 -10.88 15.56 -0.60
N ARG A 658 -12.13 15.55 -1.07
CA ARG A 658 -12.49 15.15 -2.43
C ARG A 658 -11.78 16.01 -3.48
N LYS A 659 -11.82 17.34 -3.34
CA LYS A 659 -11.12 18.27 -4.24
C LYS A 659 -9.61 18.11 -4.22
N TYR A 660 -9.03 17.71 -3.10
CA TYR A 660 -7.60 17.39 -3.01
C TYR A 660 -7.29 16.12 -3.80
N LEU A 661 -8.07 15.05 -3.59
CA LEU A 661 -7.90 13.76 -4.28
C LEU A 661 -8.13 13.86 -5.79
N VAL A 662 -9.12 14.63 -6.24
CA VAL A 662 -9.34 14.87 -7.68
C VAL A 662 -8.16 15.62 -8.30
N ARG A 663 -7.62 16.62 -7.59
CA ARG A 663 -6.43 17.37 -8.06
C ARG A 663 -5.15 16.53 -8.04
N LYS A 664 -5.06 15.57 -7.11
CA LYS A 664 -3.91 14.67 -6.93
C LYS A 664 -4.31 13.22 -7.11
N ALA A 665 -4.82 12.87 -8.29
CA ALA A 665 -5.45 11.56 -8.58
C ALA A 665 -4.58 10.33 -8.25
N GLN A 666 -3.27 10.48 -8.09
CA GLN A 666 -2.33 9.40 -7.74
C GLN A 666 -1.78 9.47 -6.31
N SER A 667 -2.03 10.54 -5.55
CA SER A 667 -1.45 10.74 -4.22
C SER A 667 -2.46 10.40 -3.12
N PRO A 668 -2.12 9.54 -2.14
CA PRO A 668 -3.01 9.20 -1.03
C PRO A 668 -3.22 10.39 -0.08
N LEU A 669 -4.27 10.36 0.75
CA LEU A 669 -4.50 11.44 1.73
C LEU A 669 -3.34 11.60 2.74
N SER A 670 -2.56 10.55 2.97
CA SER A 670 -1.33 10.60 3.80
C SER A 670 -0.25 11.51 3.23
N SER A 671 -0.28 11.81 1.93
CA SER A 671 0.61 12.79 1.31
C SER A 671 0.25 14.24 1.67
N TRP A 672 -0.95 14.50 2.20
CA TRP A 672 -1.38 15.81 2.71
C TRP A 672 -0.90 16.07 4.15
N ALA A 673 0.35 15.70 4.43
CA ALA A 673 0.92 15.66 5.78
C ALA A 673 0.99 17.02 6.49
N ASP A 674 0.91 18.13 5.76
CA ASP A 674 0.88 19.48 6.35
C ASP A 674 -0.52 19.92 6.80
N ARG A 675 -1.58 19.22 6.36
CA ARG A 675 -2.97 19.51 6.74
C ARG A 675 -3.58 18.45 7.65
N LEU A 676 -3.18 17.19 7.47
CA LEU A 676 -3.72 16.02 8.16
C LEU A 676 -2.63 15.33 8.94
N SER A 677 -2.79 15.25 10.26
CA SER A 677 -1.87 14.47 11.10
C SER A 677 -2.14 12.97 10.93
N PRO A 678 -1.14 12.10 11.17
CA PRO A 678 -1.34 10.65 11.13
C PRO A 678 -2.47 10.18 12.05
N ALA A 679 -2.62 10.81 13.23
CA ALA A 679 -3.72 10.53 14.14
C ALA A 679 -5.10 10.86 13.54
N VAL A 680 -5.27 12.02 12.92
CA VAL A 680 -6.54 12.40 12.25
C VAL A 680 -6.89 11.41 11.14
N LEU A 681 -5.90 11.00 10.33
CA LEU A 681 -6.09 10.00 9.27
C LEU A 681 -6.45 8.63 9.84
N GLY A 682 -5.81 8.21 10.93
CA GLY A 682 -6.13 6.95 11.62
C GLY A 682 -7.57 6.93 12.14
N ILE A 683 -8.04 8.03 12.75
CA ILE A 683 -9.43 8.16 13.19
C ILE A 683 -10.39 8.12 12.00
N LEU A 684 -10.13 8.88 10.93
CA LEU A 684 -10.97 8.88 9.73
C LEU A 684 -11.07 7.48 9.11
N ARG A 685 -9.92 6.80 8.98
CA ARG A 685 -9.86 5.44 8.47
C ARG A 685 -10.68 4.50 9.32
N TRP A 686 -10.52 4.54 10.65
CA TRP A 686 -11.31 3.73 11.56
C TRP A 686 -12.82 4.00 11.44
N ILE A 687 -13.26 5.26 11.32
CA ILE A 687 -14.69 5.61 11.18
C ILE A 687 -15.29 4.94 9.94
N ILE A 688 -14.61 5.01 8.80
CA ILE A 688 -15.06 4.43 7.53
C ILE A 688 -14.98 2.91 7.58
N ALA A 689 -13.82 2.38 7.99
CA ALA A 689 -13.50 0.95 8.05
C ALA A 689 -14.41 0.15 8.98
N SER A 690 -14.75 0.70 10.14
CA SER A 690 -15.62 0.03 11.11
C SER A 690 -17.07 -0.04 10.66
N ASN A 691 -17.46 0.61 9.55
CA ASN A 691 -18.84 0.59 9.07
C ASN A 691 -19.05 -0.61 8.16
N ARG A 692 -19.62 -1.69 8.72
CA ARG A 692 -19.90 -2.92 7.95
C ARG A 692 -21.16 -2.84 7.09
N ALA A 693 -22.00 -1.82 7.27
CA ALA A 693 -23.21 -1.62 6.48
C ALA A 693 -22.92 -0.88 5.16
N CYS A 694 -23.57 -1.30 4.07
CA CYS A 694 -23.50 -0.62 2.79
C CYS A 694 -24.61 0.45 2.71
N ILE A 695 -24.24 1.70 3.01
CA ILE A 695 -25.11 2.86 2.97
C ILE A 695 -24.88 3.60 1.66
N VAL A 696 -25.96 3.96 0.96
CA VAL A 696 -25.94 4.69 -0.31
C VAL A 696 -26.82 5.94 -0.18
N GLN A 697 -26.35 7.06 -0.71
CA GLN A 697 -27.16 8.29 -0.80
C GLN A 697 -28.17 8.13 -1.94
N VAL A 698 -29.44 8.48 -1.68
CA VAL A 698 -30.54 8.28 -2.64
C VAL A 698 -30.66 9.43 -3.66
N ASP A 699 -30.24 10.63 -3.28
CA ASP A 699 -30.24 11.81 -4.15
C ASP A 699 -28.79 12.19 -4.45
N SER A 700 -28.16 11.55 -5.43
CA SER A 700 -26.82 11.92 -5.88
C SER A 700 -26.90 13.03 -6.93
N ASP A 701 -25.92 13.94 -6.97
CA ASP A 701 -25.88 15.03 -7.97
C ASP A 701 -25.78 14.48 -9.42
N ASP A 702 -25.27 13.24 -9.57
CA ASP A 702 -25.07 12.52 -10.82
C ASP A 702 -26.34 11.86 -11.39
N ASP A 703 -27.41 11.69 -10.60
CA ASP A 703 -28.69 11.14 -11.10
C ASP A 703 -29.42 12.07 -12.08
N ASN A 704 -28.90 13.27 -12.32
CA ASN A 704 -29.38 14.17 -13.37
C ASN A 704 -29.05 13.69 -14.80
N THR A 705 -28.03 12.86 -14.99
CA THR A 705 -27.55 12.45 -16.34
C THR A 705 -28.00 11.03 -16.73
N SER A 706 -28.28 10.14 -15.78
CA SER A 706 -28.56 8.71 -16.01
C SER A 706 -30.05 8.35 -16.18
N GLY A 707 -30.96 9.31 -16.03
CA GLY A 707 -32.41 9.08 -16.18
C GLY A 707 -33.06 8.25 -15.06
N ARG A 708 -32.30 7.76 -14.07
CA ARG A 708 -32.76 6.96 -12.92
C ARG A 708 -33.41 7.78 -11.80
N LYS A 709 -33.95 8.97 -12.11
CA LYS A 709 -34.52 9.89 -11.13
C LYS A 709 -35.69 9.26 -10.36
N GLY A 710 -35.44 8.91 -9.10
CA GLY A 710 -36.49 8.67 -8.10
C GLY A 710 -36.94 7.23 -7.90
N GLU A 711 -36.25 6.23 -8.47
CA GLU A 711 -36.59 4.81 -8.23
C GLU A 711 -36.29 4.36 -6.79
N ASP A 712 -35.21 4.87 -6.20
CA ASP A 712 -34.80 4.55 -4.83
C ASP A 712 -35.36 5.52 -3.77
N ARG A 713 -35.95 6.65 -4.21
CA ARG A 713 -36.44 7.73 -3.35
C ARG A 713 -37.76 7.35 -2.70
N LEU A 714 -37.78 7.42 -1.37
CA LEU A 714 -38.99 7.18 -0.61
C LEU A 714 -39.92 8.41 -0.66
N TYR A 715 -41.18 8.17 -1.03
CA TYR A 715 -42.20 9.20 -1.18
C TYR A 715 -42.88 9.52 0.15
N GLY A 716 -43.17 10.80 0.41
CA GLY A 716 -43.83 11.27 1.64
C GLY A 716 -42.89 11.85 2.71
N MET A 717 -41.59 11.97 2.39
CA MET A 717 -40.54 12.55 3.23
C MET A 717 -39.83 13.72 2.53
N SER A 718 -40.60 14.69 2.02
CA SER A 718 -40.06 15.89 1.35
C SER A 718 -39.25 16.76 2.31
N GLY A 719 -38.13 17.32 1.85
CA GLY A 719 -37.26 18.18 2.69
C GLY A 719 -36.38 17.41 3.69
N TRP A 720 -36.15 16.11 3.44
CA TRP A 720 -35.20 15.28 4.16
C TRP A 720 -34.21 14.67 3.17
N ALA A 721 -32.91 14.70 3.51
CA ALA A 721 -31.91 13.92 2.81
C ALA A 721 -32.11 12.44 3.15
N GLN A 722 -32.09 11.57 2.14
CA GLN A 722 -32.38 10.15 2.29
C GLN A 722 -31.14 9.30 2.02
N PHE A 723 -30.88 8.37 2.93
CA PHE A 723 -29.83 7.36 2.83
C PHE A 723 -30.47 5.98 2.91
N ARG A 724 -30.14 5.10 1.96
CA ARG A 724 -30.64 3.73 1.90
C ARG A 724 -29.56 2.76 2.36
N PHE A 725 -29.94 1.78 3.16
CA PHE A 725 -29.10 0.64 3.51
C PHE A 725 -29.29 -0.41 2.42
N ALA A 726 -28.41 -0.40 1.41
CA ALA A 726 -28.39 -1.44 0.39
C ALA A 726 -28.19 -2.82 1.02
N MET A 727 -27.43 -2.88 2.10
CA MET A 727 -27.34 -4.01 3.01
C MET A 727 -26.91 -3.50 4.39
N GLY A 728 -27.53 -3.99 5.46
CA GLY A 728 -26.99 -3.72 6.81
C GLY A 728 -25.72 -4.53 7.08
N ALA A 729 -25.31 -4.64 8.34
CA ALA A 729 -24.21 -5.55 8.70
C ALA A 729 -24.55 -6.99 8.25
N PRO A 730 -23.69 -7.70 7.50
CA PRO A 730 -23.98 -9.02 6.92
C PRO A 730 -24.58 -10.03 7.91
N ASP A 731 -23.96 -10.15 9.09
CA ASP A 731 -24.40 -11.07 10.15
C ASP A 731 -25.79 -10.75 10.68
N LYS A 732 -26.14 -9.46 10.73
CA LYS A 732 -27.46 -9.00 11.17
C LYS A 732 -28.50 -9.19 10.07
N GLU A 733 -28.17 -8.87 8.82
CA GLU A 733 -29.04 -9.08 7.66
C GLU A 733 -29.45 -10.56 7.54
N ARG A 734 -28.49 -11.47 7.72
CA ARG A 734 -28.72 -12.92 7.76
C ARG A 734 -29.74 -13.32 8.83
N ARG A 735 -29.48 -12.95 10.09
CA ARG A 735 -30.36 -13.31 11.21
C ARG A 735 -31.77 -12.77 11.01
N PHE A 736 -31.87 -11.56 10.44
CA PHE A 736 -33.14 -10.98 10.05
C PHE A 736 -33.87 -11.79 8.97
N ILE A 737 -33.20 -12.16 7.88
CA ILE A 737 -33.81 -12.99 6.82
C ILE A 737 -34.26 -14.34 7.36
N GLN A 738 -33.46 -14.97 8.22
CA GLN A 738 -33.82 -16.24 8.87
C GLN A 738 -35.06 -16.08 9.76
N ALA A 739 -35.12 -15.01 10.57
CA ALA A 739 -36.27 -14.72 11.41
C ALA A 739 -37.55 -14.45 10.59
N VAL A 740 -37.43 -13.72 9.47
CA VAL A 740 -38.54 -13.48 8.54
C VAL A 740 -39.06 -14.78 7.95
N ARG A 741 -38.18 -15.66 7.43
CA ARG A 741 -38.56 -16.95 6.85
C ARG A 741 -39.23 -17.85 7.90
N ALA A 742 -38.57 -18.07 9.03
CA ALA A 742 -39.07 -18.93 10.09
C ALA A 742 -40.45 -18.48 10.62
N THR A 743 -40.66 -17.16 10.74
CA THR A 743 -41.94 -16.62 11.23
C THR A 743 -43.03 -16.64 10.16
N SER A 744 -42.67 -16.37 8.91
CA SER A 744 -43.61 -16.37 7.77
C SER A 744 -44.11 -17.78 7.49
N ASP A 745 -43.25 -18.79 7.58
CA ASP A 745 -43.63 -20.21 7.45
C ASP A 745 -44.51 -20.66 8.62
N ARG A 746 -44.16 -20.26 9.85
CA ARG A 746 -44.91 -20.62 11.07
C ARG A 746 -46.30 -19.97 11.15
N LEU A 747 -46.44 -18.72 10.72
CA LEU A 747 -47.67 -17.93 10.82
C LEU A 747 -48.45 -17.83 9.49
N HIS A 748 -47.94 -18.43 8.41
CA HIS A 748 -48.51 -18.38 7.05
C HIS A 748 -48.82 -16.94 6.59
N LEU A 749 -47.85 -16.04 6.78
CA LEU A 749 -48.02 -14.62 6.49
C LEU A 749 -48.04 -14.37 4.98
N LYS A 750 -49.05 -13.61 4.51
CA LYS A 750 -49.07 -13.11 3.12
C LYS A 750 -48.08 -11.97 2.91
N VAL A 751 -47.97 -11.09 3.90
CA VAL A 751 -47.03 -9.97 3.95
C VAL A 751 -46.04 -10.26 5.08
N PRO A 752 -44.80 -10.66 4.76
CA PRO A 752 -43.86 -11.23 5.74
C PRO A 752 -43.27 -10.18 6.70
N THR A 753 -43.22 -8.91 6.27
CA THR A 753 -42.64 -7.80 7.04
C THR A 753 -43.51 -6.55 7.00
N LEU A 754 -43.38 -5.70 8.01
CA LEU A 754 -44.00 -4.38 8.12
C LEU A 754 -42.92 -3.32 8.29
N PHE A 755 -43.26 -2.05 8.05
CA PHE A 755 -42.33 -0.94 8.24
C PHE A 755 -42.78 -0.02 9.37
N ALA A 756 -41.83 0.47 10.17
CA ALA A 756 -42.13 1.42 11.24
C ALA A 756 -40.97 2.38 11.51
N TRP A 757 -41.31 3.56 12.03
CA TRP A 757 -40.37 4.63 12.31
C TRP A 757 -39.70 4.45 13.67
N HIS A 758 -38.42 4.77 13.73
CA HIS A 758 -37.66 4.92 14.97
C HIS A 758 -36.90 6.23 14.96
N GLY A 759 -37.05 7.02 16.03
CA GLY A 759 -36.30 8.24 16.27
C GLY A 759 -35.37 8.07 17.45
N SER A 760 -34.17 8.61 17.34
CA SER A 760 -33.16 8.56 18.39
C SER A 760 -32.30 9.84 18.37
N PRO A 761 -31.81 10.30 19.53
CA PRO A 761 -30.84 11.39 19.60
C PRO A 761 -29.57 11.14 18.79
N MET A 762 -28.92 12.22 18.33
CA MET A 762 -27.77 12.22 17.42
C MET A 762 -26.63 11.28 17.86
N GLN A 763 -26.32 11.31 19.16
CA GLN A 763 -25.20 10.59 19.77
C GLN A 763 -25.30 9.06 19.72
N ASN A 764 -26.50 8.52 19.48
CA ASN A 764 -26.70 7.07 19.41
C ASN A 764 -26.51 6.53 18.00
N TRP A 765 -26.60 7.37 16.96
CA TRP A 765 -26.60 6.91 15.57
C TRP A 765 -25.30 6.23 15.16
N HIS A 766 -24.16 6.60 15.76
CA HIS A 766 -22.88 5.92 15.52
C HIS A 766 -22.95 4.41 15.83
N SER A 767 -23.56 4.02 16.96
CA SER A 767 -23.72 2.61 17.32
C SER A 767 -24.88 1.98 16.55
N ILE A 768 -26.01 2.69 16.38
CA ILE A 768 -27.20 2.17 15.68
C ILE A 768 -26.88 1.75 14.24
N ILE A 769 -26.05 2.48 13.50
CA ILE A 769 -25.73 2.10 12.11
C ILE A 769 -24.78 0.89 12.04
N ARG A 770 -24.00 0.62 13.09
CA ARG A 770 -22.98 -0.45 13.13
C ARG A 770 -23.53 -1.74 13.72
N GLU A 771 -24.19 -1.65 14.87
CA GLU A 771 -24.72 -2.78 15.63
C GLU A 771 -26.23 -2.99 15.37
N GLY A 772 -26.90 -1.93 14.91
CA GLY A 772 -28.35 -1.88 14.85
C GLY A 772 -29.00 -1.42 16.15
N LEU A 773 -30.33 -1.37 16.17
CA LEU A 773 -31.08 -0.96 17.35
C LEU A 773 -31.02 -2.02 18.46
N HIS A 774 -30.76 -1.56 19.69
CA HIS A 774 -30.79 -2.36 20.91
C HIS A 774 -31.49 -1.59 22.04
N PHE A 775 -31.91 -2.27 23.10
CA PHE A 775 -32.53 -1.64 24.28
C PHE A 775 -31.75 -1.95 25.58
N ASN A 776 -30.42 -2.02 25.50
CA ASN A 776 -29.58 -2.30 26.67
C ASN A 776 -29.70 -1.23 27.77
N GLU A 777 -29.95 0.02 27.38
CA GLU A 777 -30.16 1.14 28.31
C GLU A 777 -31.61 1.63 28.31
N THR A 778 -32.00 2.37 29.35
CA THR A 778 -33.32 2.99 29.46
C THR A 778 -33.18 4.52 29.52
N LEU A 779 -33.50 5.20 28.42
CA LEU A 779 -33.36 6.67 28.30
C LEU A 779 -34.68 7.43 28.50
N HIS A 780 -35.80 6.86 28.05
CA HIS A 780 -37.12 7.51 28.07
C HIS A 780 -38.17 6.67 28.84
N GLY A 781 -37.72 5.86 29.79
CA GLY A 781 -38.57 4.87 30.48
C GLY A 781 -38.94 3.67 29.60
N ARG A 782 -39.69 2.70 30.16
CA ARG A 782 -40.17 1.50 29.46
C ARG A 782 -41.65 1.24 29.75
N ALA A 783 -42.48 2.27 29.59
CA ALA A 783 -43.90 2.26 29.98
C ALA A 783 -44.72 1.15 29.31
N PHE A 784 -44.31 0.70 28.12
CA PHE A 784 -44.98 -0.35 27.34
C PHE A 784 -44.14 -1.65 27.26
N GLY A 785 -43.24 -1.85 28.23
CA GLY A 785 -42.41 -3.04 28.38
C GLY A 785 -41.02 -2.94 27.76
N ASN A 786 -40.27 -4.04 27.85
CA ASN A 786 -38.89 -4.14 27.36
C ASN A 786 -38.89 -4.43 25.84
N GLY A 787 -38.14 -3.62 25.09
CA GLY A 787 -37.94 -3.78 23.65
C GLY A 787 -37.54 -2.47 22.97
N VAL A 788 -37.32 -2.52 21.66
CA VAL A 788 -37.11 -1.35 20.81
C VAL A 788 -38.47 -0.76 20.40
N TYR A 789 -38.64 0.54 20.65
CA TYR A 789 -39.88 1.26 20.40
C TYR A 789 -39.92 1.78 18.97
N HIS A 790 -41.05 1.57 18.30
CA HIS A 790 -41.34 2.06 16.97
C HIS A 790 -42.74 2.67 16.91
N ALA A 791 -42.94 3.58 15.95
CA ALA A 791 -44.23 4.20 15.68
C ALA A 791 -44.60 4.13 14.19
N LEU A 792 -45.90 4.03 13.91
CA LEU A 792 -46.40 4.14 12.54
C LEU A 792 -46.50 5.60 12.08
N ASP A 793 -46.69 6.53 13.01
CA ASP A 793 -46.67 7.97 12.72
C ASP A 793 -45.26 8.54 12.93
N VAL A 794 -44.70 9.12 11.87
CA VAL A 794 -43.38 9.76 11.91
C VAL A 794 -43.26 10.83 12.98
N ASN A 795 -44.34 11.60 13.25
CA ASN A 795 -44.32 12.70 14.22
C ASN A 795 -44.06 12.19 15.65
N THR A 796 -44.51 10.97 15.94
CA THR A 796 -44.22 10.32 17.23
C THR A 796 -42.71 10.10 17.36
N SER A 797 -42.09 9.49 16.35
CA SER A 797 -40.65 9.20 16.35
C SER A 797 -39.79 10.47 16.27
N LEU A 798 -40.25 11.52 15.59
CA LEU A 798 -39.56 12.83 15.56
C LEU A 798 -39.40 13.44 16.97
N GLY A 799 -40.37 13.22 17.87
CA GLY A 799 -40.26 13.65 19.26
C GLY A 799 -39.07 13.02 20.00
N TYR A 800 -38.63 11.83 19.61
CA TYR A 800 -37.50 11.11 20.21
C TYR A 800 -36.16 11.40 19.53
N SER A 801 -36.14 11.95 18.31
CA SER A 801 -34.90 12.31 17.63
C SER A 801 -34.15 13.49 18.27
N GLN A 802 -34.84 14.27 19.13
CA GLN A 802 -34.37 15.54 19.73
C GLN A 802 -33.88 16.55 18.66
N PHE A 803 -33.81 17.83 19.01
CA PHE A 803 -33.22 18.81 18.09
C PHE A 803 -31.73 18.95 18.42
N GLY A 804 -30.85 18.78 17.42
CA GLY A 804 -29.44 19.08 17.59
C GLY A 804 -29.28 20.56 17.96
N TYR A 805 -28.84 20.86 19.18
CA TYR A 805 -28.39 22.22 19.48
C TYR A 805 -27.19 22.53 18.59
N GLY A 806 -27.13 23.72 17.98
CA GLY A 806 -26.13 24.07 16.95
C GLY A 806 -24.65 23.95 17.34
N GLN A 807 -24.35 23.61 18.60
CA GLN A 807 -23.00 23.31 19.11
C GLN A 807 -22.60 21.82 19.00
N LEU A 808 -23.50 20.93 18.57
CA LEU A 808 -23.32 19.46 18.61
C LEU A 808 -23.09 18.82 17.24
N CYS A 809 -23.22 19.59 16.16
CA CYS A 809 -22.91 19.13 14.80
C CYS A 809 -21.41 19.23 14.54
N TRP A 810 -20.86 18.30 13.75
CA TRP A 810 -19.49 18.40 13.27
C TRP A 810 -19.30 19.74 12.51
N PRO A 811 -18.39 20.63 12.94
CA PRO A 811 -18.30 21.98 12.41
C PRO A 811 -17.99 22.06 10.92
N ASN A 812 -17.29 21.06 10.36
CA ASN A 812 -16.92 21.00 8.95
C ASN A 812 -17.84 20.12 8.09
N SER A 813 -18.94 19.59 8.67
CA SER A 813 -19.94 18.80 7.94
C SER A 813 -20.63 19.63 6.86
N ASP A 814 -20.76 19.12 5.64
CA ASP A 814 -21.60 19.72 4.61
C ASP A 814 -23.09 19.50 4.90
N LEU A 815 -23.45 18.35 5.50
CA LEU A 815 -24.83 17.99 5.81
C LEU A 815 -25.43 18.82 6.95
N LYS A 816 -24.58 19.33 7.87
CA LYS A 816 -25.01 20.13 9.03
C LYS A 816 -26.20 19.52 9.78
N ILE A 817 -26.10 18.23 10.07
CA ILE A 817 -27.19 17.38 10.55
C ILE A 817 -27.84 17.96 11.82
N GLN A 818 -29.15 18.16 11.78
CA GLN A 818 -29.94 18.61 12.93
C GLN A 818 -30.74 17.48 13.58
N GLN A 819 -31.31 16.59 12.75
CA GLN A 819 -32.13 15.47 13.20
C GLN A 819 -31.91 14.26 12.30
N ALA A 820 -32.05 13.07 12.89
CA ALA A 820 -31.96 11.81 12.18
C ALA A 820 -33.10 10.86 12.61
N LEU A 821 -33.57 10.04 11.68
CA LEU A 821 -34.70 9.13 11.84
C LEU A 821 -34.47 7.87 10.99
N ALA A 822 -34.82 6.70 11.51
CA ALA A 822 -34.77 5.45 10.76
C ALA A 822 -36.16 4.97 10.39
N LEU A 823 -36.27 4.39 9.19
CA LEU A 823 -37.35 3.51 8.81
C LEU A 823 -36.85 2.07 8.84
N ASN A 824 -37.49 1.26 9.67
CA ASN A 824 -37.08 -0.13 9.91
C ASN A 824 -38.07 -1.09 9.28
N GLU A 825 -37.54 -2.13 8.66
CA GLU A 825 -38.26 -3.34 8.29
C GLU A 825 -38.32 -4.26 9.50
N ILE A 826 -39.53 -4.74 9.83
CA ILE A 826 -39.80 -5.55 11.02
C ILE A 826 -40.58 -6.80 10.62
N VAL A 827 -40.29 -7.94 11.24
CA VAL A 827 -41.09 -9.18 11.05
C VAL A 827 -42.56 -8.91 11.37
N ASN A 828 -43.48 -9.28 10.47
CA ASN A 828 -44.91 -8.99 10.63
C ASN A 828 -45.62 -9.98 11.59
N ALA A 829 -45.29 -9.89 12.88
CA ALA A 829 -45.96 -10.64 13.95
C ALA A 829 -46.42 -9.74 15.11
N PRO A 830 -47.31 -8.74 14.90
CA PRO A 830 -47.69 -7.77 15.93
C PRO A 830 -48.31 -8.37 17.20
N ALA A 831 -48.87 -9.57 17.13
CA ALA A 831 -49.43 -10.28 18.28
C ALA A 831 -48.34 -10.81 19.24
N GLU A 832 -47.10 -10.96 18.77
CA GLU A 832 -45.95 -11.46 19.55
C GLU A 832 -45.04 -10.33 20.04
N PHE A 833 -45.39 -9.07 19.73
CA PHE A 833 -44.67 -7.90 20.23
C PHE A 833 -44.99 -7.68 21.72
N THR A 834 -44.03 -7.10 22.45
CA THR A 834 -44.23 -6.72 23.87
C THR A 834 -45.41 -5.75 24.01
N SER A 835 -45.56 -4.85 23.04
CA SER A 835 -46.72 -3.97 22.91
C SER A 835 -47.00 -3.74 21.42
N ARG A 836 -48.29 -3.64 21.08
CA ARG A 836 -48.76 -3.27 19.74
C ARG A 836 -49.51 -1.93 19.69
N SER A 837 -49.81 -1.33 20.85
CA SER A 837 -50.57 -0.09 20.96
C SER A 837 -50.29 0.60 22.30
N PRO A 838 -50.02 1.92 22.33
CA PRO A 838 -50.02 2.86 21.19
C PRO A 838 -48.74 2.81 20.34
N HIS A 839 -47.70 2.10 20.81
CA HIS A 839 -46.42 1.95 20.11
C HIS A 839 -46.09 0.47 19.91
N LEU A 840 -45.36 0.17 18.82
CA LEU A 840 -44.86 -1.17 18.54
C LEU A 840 -43.55 -1.36 19.31
N VAL A 841 -43.53 -2.32 20.24
CA VAL A 841 -42.36 -2.62 21.08
C VAL A 841 -41.88 -4.02 20.79
N VAL A 842 -40.72 -4.13 20.13
CA VAL A 842 -40.17 -5.40 19.65
C VAL A 842 -38.97 -5.79 20.51
N ALA A 843 -39.07 -6.92 21.21
CA ALA A 843 -37.99 -7.41 22.08
C ALA A 843 -36.94 -8.24 21.31
N GLN A 844 -37.34 -8.85 20.19
CA GLN A 844 -36.48 -9.67 19.35
C GLN A 844 -35.65 -8.76 18.43
N LEU A 845 -34.37 -8.55 18.76
CA LEU A 845 -33.51 -7.65 17.98
C LEU A 845 -33.29 -8.12 16.54
N ASP A 846 -33.31 -9.43 16.33
CA ASP A 846 -33.17 -10.06 15.02
C ASP A 846 -34.41 -9.88 14.15
N TRP A 847 -35.50 -9.33 14.68
CA TRP A 847 -36.70 -9.01 13.92
C TRP A 847 -36.69 -7.59 13.37
N ILE A 848 -35.62 -6.82 13.59
CA ILE A 848 -35.57 -5.39 13.24
C ILE A 848 -34.36 -5.14 12.34
N GLN A 849 -34.60 -4.58 11.17
CA GLN A 849 -33.55 -4.15 10.26
C GLN A 849 -33.78 -2.74 9.72
N THR A 850 -32.78 -1.86 9.87
CA THR A 850 -32.83 -0.51 9.33
C THR A 850 -32.71 -0.55 7.80
N ARG A 851 -33.62 0.13 7.09
CA ARG A 851 -33.61 0.21 5.61
C ARG A 851 -33.36 1.60 5.08
N TYR A 852 -33.90 2.61 5.73
CA TYR A 852 -33.65 4.01 5.40
C TYR A 852 -33.27 4.80 6.63
N LEU A 853 -32.40 5.77 6.41
CA LEU A 853 -32.05 6.81 7.35
C LEU A 853 -32.35 8.17 6.70
N PHE A 854 -33.11 8.97 7.41
CA PHE A 854 -33.51 10.31 7.01
C PHE A 854 -32.78 11.31 7.87
N VAL A 855 -32.22 12.32 7.21
CA VAL A 855 -31.40 13.33 7.86
C VAL A 855 -31.92 14.70 7.46
N LYS A 856 -32.19 15.56 8.46
CA LYS A 856 -32.61 16.94 8.22
C LYS A 856 -31.42 17.87 8.34
N THR A 857 -31.18 18.67 7.31
CA THR A 857 -30.06 19.61 7.26
C THR A 857 -30.48 21.00 7.75
N ARG A 858 -29.50 21.85 8.08
CA ARG A 858 -29.77 23.24 8.48
C ARG A 858 -30.35 24.09 7.35
N GLN A 859 -30.00 23.80 6.09
CA GLN A 859 -30.51 24.53 4.92
C GLN A 859 -32.00 24.25 4.70
N ASP A 860 -32.46 23.03 4.99
CA ASP A 860 -33.87 22.65 4.92
C ASP A 860 -34.76 23.41 5.91
N TYR A 861 -34.18 23.98 6.98
CA TYR A 861 -34.89 24.83 7.94
C TYR A 861 -35.07 26.28 7.47
N ALA A 862 -34.17 26.75 6.59
CA ALA A 862 -34.17 28.14 6.11
C ALA A 862 -35.06 28.33 4.87
N ASN A 863 -35.28 27.28 4.09
CA ASN A 863 -36.11 27.31 2.89
C ASN A 863 -37.59 27.09 3.22
N THR A 864 -38.41 28.13 3.07
CA THR A 864 -39.88 28.10 3.20
C THR A 864 -40.59 27.80 1.87
N THR A 865 -39.86 27.48 0.81
CA THR A 865 -40.38 27.11 -0.50
C THR A 865 -41.13 25.76 -0.41
N PRO A 866 -42.30 25.58 -1.07
CA PRO A 866 -43.01 24.30 -1.06
C PRO A 866 -42.07 23.21 -1.57
N ALA A 867 -41.73 22.26 -0.69
CA ALA A 867 -40.82 21.17 -1.01
C ALA A 867 -41.39 20.35 -2.18
N ASP A 868 -40.56 20.07 -3.18
CA ASP A 868 -40.90 19.12 -4.23
C ASP A 868 -41.28 17.79 -3.56
N LYS A 869 -42.52 17.34 -3.81
CA LYS A 869 -43.05 16.10 -3.24
C LYS A 869 -42.30 14.87 -3.78
N GLY A 870 -41.52 15.04 -4.85
CA GLY A 870 -40.87 13.97 -5.57
C GLY A 870 -41.86 13.18 -6.42
N SER A 871 -41.35 12.44 -7.41
CA SER A 871 -42.12 11.43 -8.14
C SER A 871 -42.40 10.23 -7.24
N LYS A 872 -43.55 9.57 -7.46
CA LYS A 872 -43.81 8.27 -6.83
C LYS A 872 -42.90 7.22 -7.50
N PRO A 873 -42.32 6.28 -6.72
CA PRO A 873 -41.55 5.17 -7.28
C PRO A 873 -42.40 4.36 -8.26
N HIS A 874 -41.77 3.88 -9.35
CA HIS A 874 -42.43 3.03 -10.34
C HIS A 874 -42.85 1.69 -9.73
N ASP A 875 -41.94 1.05 -8.99
CA ASP A 875 -42.20 -0.19 -8.25
C ASP A 875 -42.12 0.04 -6.74
N PHE A 876 -43.14 -0.43 -6.01
CA PHE A 876 -43.26 -0.23 -4.57
C PHE A 876 -43.74 -1.50 -3.85
N ILE A 877 -43.44 -1.57 -2.55
CA ILE A 877 -43.80 -2.72 -1.71
C ILE A 877 -45.27 -2.63 -1.31
N GLU A 878 -46.03 -3.71 -1.52
CA GLU A 878 -47.37 -3.87 -0.95
C GLU A 878 -47.28 -4.00 0.58
N GLN A 879 -47.94 -3.09 1.29
CA GLN A 879 -47.94 -3.05 2.76
C GLN A 879 -49.24 -3.61 3.34
N ASP A 880 -49.17 -4.13 4.55
CA ASP A 880 -50.36 -4.53 5.30
C ASP A 880 -51.24 -3.29 5.58
N PRO A 881 -52.49 -3.25 5.09
CA PRO A 881 -53.38 -2.10 5.27
C PRO A 881 -53.67 -1.75 6.74
N SER A 882 -53.51 -2.72 7.65
CA SER A 882 -53.74 -2.52 9.08
C SER A 882 -52.54 -1.95 9.83
N VAL A 883 -51.33 -2.04 9.26
CA VAL A 883 -50.05 -1.65 9.91
C VAL A 883 -49.14 -0.91 8.93
N THR A 884 -49.64 0.17 8.33
CA THR A 884 -48.92 1.01 7.36
C THR A 884 -48.35 2.28 8.02
N PRO A 885 -47.04 2.57 7.92
CA PRO A 885 -46.45 3.82 8.39
C PRO A 885 -46.89 5.04 7.56
N LYS A 886 -46.94 6.20 8.19
CA LYS A 886 -47.32 7.49 7.60
C LYS A 886 -46.13 8.44 7.53
N GLY A 887 -46.02 9.20 6.44
CA GLY A 887 -45.00 10.22 6.25
C GLY A 887 -45.36 11.55 6.91
N VAL A 888 -44.53 12.59 6.69
CA VAL A 888 -44.71 13.91 7.33
C VAL A 888 -45.85 14.70 6.68
N THR A 889 -46.07 14.52 5.37
CA THR A 889 -47.02 15.30 4.58
C THR A 889 -48.18 14.48 4.00
N ASP A 890 -47.93 13.24 3.57
CA ASP A 890 -48.91 12.37 2.86
C ASP A 890 -48.66 10.87 3.17
N SER A 891 -49.41 9.97 2.51
CA SER A 891 -49.21 8.51 2.58
C SER A 891 -47.81 8.11 2.10
N LEU A 892 -47.11 7.28 2.88
CA LEU A 892 -45.77 6.81 2.57
C LEU A 892 -45.80 5.77 1.43
N VAL A 893 -44.94 5.93 0.42
CA VAL A 893 -44.73 4.88 -0.60
C VAL A 893 -43.28 4.44 -0.53
N ILE A 894 -43.06 3.16 -0.22
CA ILE A 894 -41.74 2.57 -0.03
C ILE A 894 -41.32 1.87 -1.34
N PRO A 895 -40.20 2.26 -1.96
CA PRO A 895 -39.67 1.60 -3.15
C PRO A 895 -39.42 0.11 -2.95
N ILE A 896 -39.55 -0.69 -4.01
CA ILE A 896 -39.23 -2.12 -3.99
C ILE A 896 -37.75 -2.40 -3.62
N HIS A 897 -36.87 -1.43 -3.89
CA HIS A 897 -35.45 -1.45 -3.55
C HIS A 897 -35.16 -1.38 -2.04
N ALA A 898 -36.18 -1.09 -1.21
CA ALA A 898 -36.08 -1.13 0.24
C ALA A 898 -35.85 -2.54 0.82
N ILE A 899 -36.19 -3.59 0.05
CA ILE A 899 -35.96 -4.98 0.42
C ILE A 899 -34.96 -5.64 -0.53
N SER A 900 -34.25 -6.64 0.00
CA SER A 900 -33.33 -7.49 -0.78
C SER A 900 -34.03 -8.07 -2.02
N SER A 901 -33.31 -8.10 -3.14
CA SER A 901 -33.77 -8.67 -4.42
C SER A 901 -34.37 -10.07 -4.25
N SER A 902 -33.74 -10.90 -3.42
CA SER A 902 -34.21 -12.28 -3.11
C SER A 902 -35.63 -12.37 -2.54
N ARG A 903 -36.17 -11.28 -1.99
CA ARG A 903 -37.51 -11.19 -1.40
C ARG A 903 -38.50 -10.35 -2.23
N ARG A 904 -38.09 -9.84 -3.39
CA ARG A 904 -38.97 -9.06 -4.27
C ARG A 904 -40.01 -9.97 -4.96
N PRO A 905 -41.26 -9.54 -5.09
CA PRO A 905 -42.26 -10.27 -5.87
C PRO A 905 -41.82 -10.41 -7.33
N LYS A 906 -41.84 -11.63 -7.89
CA LYS A 906 -41.54 -11.83 -9.32
C LYS A 906 -42.63 -11.16 -10.18
N PRO A 907 -42.27 -10.40 -11.22
CA PRO A 907 -43.27 -9.77 -12.09
C PRO A 907 -44.18 -10.84 -12.70
N LYS A 908 -45.49 -10.60 -12.71
CA LYS A 908 -46.45 -11.50 -13.37
C LYS A 908 -46.16 -11.50 -14.86
N ALA A 909 -45.63 -12.62 -15.36
CA ALA A 909 -45.31 -12.82 -16.77
C ALA A 909 -46.53 -12.51 -17.66
N THR A 910 -46.44 -11.43 -18.44
CA THR A 910 -47.28 -11.19 -19.61
C THR A 910 -46.76 -12.09 -20.74
N THR A 911 -47.41 -13.25 -20.87
CA THR A 911 -47.48 -14.12 -22.05
C THR A 911 -46.49 -13.88 -23.21
N LYS A 912 -45.37 -14.62 -23.25
CA LYS A 912 -45.07 -15.73 -24.21
C LYS A 912 -43.56 -15.94 -24.39
N HIS A 913 -43.13 -17.19 -24.16
CA HIS A 913 -41.89 -17.86 -24.59
C HIS A 913 -40.53 -17.46 -23.98
N LYS A 914 -40.13 -18.13 -22.89
CA LYS A 914 -38.85 -18.90 -22.79
C LYS A 914 -38.83 -19.71 -21.49
N ARG A 915 -38.21 -20.89 -21.53
CA ARG A 915 -38.18 -21.92 -20.46
C ARG A 915 -37.53 -21.38 -19.18
N GLN A 916 -38.32 -21.26 -18.11
CA GLN A 916 -37.84 -20.94 -16.77
C GLN A 916 -37.41 -22.22 -16.06
N LYS A 917 -36.10 -22.40 -15.80
CA LYS A 917 -35.59 -23.50 -14.97
C LYS A 917 -35.47 -22.99 -13.53
N THR A 918 -36.12 -23.70 -12.62
CA THR A 918 -36.22 -23.40 -11.19
C THR A 918 -34.92 -23.74 -10.45
N THR A 919 -34.30 -22.76 -9.79
CA THR A 919 -33.32 -23.00 -8.72
C THR A 919 -33.45 -21.91 -7.66
N SER A 920 -33.80 -22.32 -6.45
CA SER A 920 -33.91 -21.48 -5.25
C SER A 920 -32.58 -21.47 -4.50
N GLY A 921 -32.20 -20.32 -3.94
CA GLY A 921 -31.26 -20.26 -2.81
C GLY A 921 -30.09 -19.28 -2.96
N SER A 922 -30.38 -17.98 -2.89
CA SER A 922 -29.51 -16.90 -2.36
C SER A 922 -27.99 -16.93 -2.63
N GLN A 923 -27.54 -16.12 -3.59
CA GLN A 923 -26.34 -15.26 -3.48
C GLN A 923 -26.47 -14.22 -4.61
N TYR A 924 -27.03 -13.04 -4.31
CA TYR A 924 -27.29 -11.90 -5.22
C TYR A 924 -27.69 -12.26 -6.67
N ASP A 925 -29.01 -12.29 -6.95
CA ASP A 925 -29.61 -12.56 -8.27
C ASP A 925 -28.72 -12.05 -9.42
N PRO A 926 -28.06 -12.93 -10.19
CA PRO A 926 -27.31 -12.55 -11.38
C PRO A 926 -28.27 -11.90 -12.36
N ILE A 927 -27.83 -10.84 -13.05
CA ILE A 927 -28.57 -10.29 -14.19
C ILE A 927 -28.81 -11.43 -15.18
N GLU A 928 -30.03 -11.56 -15.71
CA GLU A 928 -30.26 -12.45 -16.87
C GLU A 928 -29.37 -11.95 -18.00
N ILE A 929 -28.30 -12.70 -18.29
CA ILE A 929 -27.38 -12.38 -19.38
C ILE A 929 -28.16 -12.57 -20.68
N ASP A 930 -28.48 -11.47 -21.35
CA ASP A 930 -29.04 -11.51 -22.70
C ASP A 930 -27.88 -11.70 -23.69
N ASP A 931 -27.86 -12.85 -24.36
CA ASP A 931 -26.83 -13.19 -25.35
C ASP A 931 -26.82 -12.21 -26.55
N ASP A 932 -27.88 -11.39 -26.72
CA ASP A 932 -28.02 -10.40 -27.79
C ASP A 932 -27.44 -9.00 -27.45
N ASP A 933 -26.91 -8.77 -26.24
CA ASP A 933 -26.43 -7.45 -25.77
C ASP A 933 -25.05 -7.02 -26.34
N ASP A 934 -24.45 -7.84 -27.22
CA ASP A 934 -23.21 -7.51 -27.94
C ASP A 934 -23.41 -6.50 -29.08
N VAL A 935 -24.65 -6.21 -29.48
CA VAL A 935 -24.96 -5.22 -30.53
C VAL A 935 -24.60 -3.79 -30.09
N ALA A 936 -24.62 -3.51 -28.79
CA ALA A 936 -24.25 -2.21 -28.22
C ALA A 936 -22.74 -2.07 -27.95
N SER A 937 -21.92 -3.06 -28.33
CA SER A 937 -20.50 -3.16 -28.03
C SER A 937 -19.64 -2.34 -28.98
N ILE A 938 -18.63 -1.62 -28.47
CA ILE A 938 -17.70 -0.82 -29.29
C ILE A 938 -17.00 -1.75 -30.30
N ALA A 939 -16.99 -1.40 -31.59
CA ALA A 939 -16.31 -2.21 -32.60
C ALA A 939 -14.81 -2.34 -32.29
N THR A 940 -14.27 -3.56 -32.40
CA THR A 940 -12.82 -3.79 -32.33
C THR A 940 -12.13 -2.98 -33.42
N LEU A 941 -11.08 -2.24 -33.05
CA LEU A 941 -10.29 -1.42 -33.98
C LEU A 941 -9.63 -2.30 -35.05
N ASP A 942 -9.50 -1.76 -36.27
CA ASP A 942 -8.95 -2.52 -37.40
C ASP A 942 -7.48 -2.92 -37.17
N GLU A 943 -6.70 -2.11 -36.45
CA GLU A 943 -5.33 -2.45 -36.05
C GLU A 943 -5.26 -3.71 -35.16
N ASP A 944 -6.22 -3.89 -34.24
CA ASP A 944 -6.26 -5.07 -33.37
C ASP A 944 -6.83 -6.29 -34.11
N ARG A 945 -7.61 -6.07 -35.19
CA ARG A 945 -8.11 -7.14 -36.06
C ARG A 945 -7.01 -7.73 -36.96
N ARG A 946 -6.14 -6.86 -37.50
CA ARG A 946 -5.02 -7.26 -38.37
C ARG A 946 -4.04 -8.23 -37.72
N ILE A 947 -3.98 -8.28 -36.39
CA ILE A 947 -3.18 -9.28 -35.66
C ILE A 947 -3.60 -10.71 -36.05
N PHE A 948 -4.88 -10.94 -36.34
CA PHE A 948 -5.43 -12.26 -36.63
C PHE A 948 -5.41 -12.65 -38.12
N GLU A 949 -4.87 -11.80 -38.99
CA GLU A 949 -4.73 -12.08 -40.42
C GLU A 949 -3.40 -12.82 -40.68
N ASP A 950 -3.46 -13.94 -41.42
CA ASP A 950 -2.29 -14.76 -41.77
C ASP A 950 -1.43 -14.05 -42.83
N GLY A 951 -0.12 -13.98 -42.56
CA GLY A 951 0.84 -13.25 -43.38
C GLY A 951 1.38 -14.04 -44.58
N GLU A 952 0.55 -14.83 -45.27
CA GLU A 952 0.99 -15.51 -46.50
C GLU A 952 1.07 -14.57 -47.72
N ASP A 953 0.63 -13.32 -47.60
CA ASP A 953 0.63 -12.32 -48.70
C ASP A 953 1.74 -11.26 -48.62
N ASP A 954 2.75 -11.41 -47.75
CA ASP A 954 3.81 -10.38 -47.60
C ASP A 954 5.01 -10.56 -48.56
N ASP A 955 4.96 -11.54 -49.48
CA ASP A 955 6.06 -11.86 -50.42
C ASP A 955 5.78 -11.48 -51.89
N PHE A 956 4.72 -10.72 -52.19
CA PHE A 956 4.44 -10.31 -53.57
C PHE A 956 3.88 -8.89 -53.67
N TYR A 957 4.75 -7.87 -53.70
CA TYR A 957 4.73 -6.78 -54.70
C TYR A 957 5.98 -5.90 -54.55
N SER A 958 6.86 -5.98 -55.55
CA SER A 958 8.07 -5.17 -55.72
C SER A 958 7.78 -3.87 -56.52
N TYR A 959 8.39 -2.74 -56.08
CA TYR A 959 8.75 -1.49 -56.80
C TYR A 959 7.57 -0.56 -57.22
N GLU A 960 7.56 0.78 -57.08
CA GLU A 960 8.61 1.84 -57.12
C GLU A 960 8.13 3.18 -56.47
N PRO A 961 9.04 4.18 -56.28
CA PRO A 961 8.85 5.37 -55.44
C PRO A 961 8.24 6.56 -56.22
N HIS A 962 7.54 7.50 -55.54
CA HIS A 962 7.42 8.96 -55.83
C HIS A 962 6.39 9.56 -54.84
N GLN A 963 6.76 10.42 -53.89
CA GLN A 963 6.90 11.89 -53.99
C GLN A 963 5.61 12.67 -53.57
N GLU A 964 5.75 13.39 -52.45
CA GLU A 964 5.01 14.59 -51.99
C GLU A 964 3.46 14.56 -51.87
N SER A 965 2.95 14.82 -50.65
CA SER A 965 2.56 16.18 -50.24
C SER A 965 1.78 16.16 -48.91
N LEU A 966 2.32 16.86 -47.91
CA LEU A 966 1.59 17.29 -46.72
C LEU A 966 0.65 18.43 -47.12
N MET A 967 -0.63 18.33 -46.76
CA MET A 967 -1.55 19.47 -46.77
C MET A 967 -2.28 19.60 -45.44
N THR A 968 -1.86 20.59 -44.66
CA THR A 968 -2.68 21.29 -43.66
C THR A 968 -3.82 22.07 -44.32
N PRO A 969 -4.97 22.27 -43.66
CA PRO A 969 -5.79 23.46 -43.86
C PRO A 969 -5.65 24.43 -42.67
N VAL A 970 -5.05 25.59 -42.93
CA VAL A 970 -5.72 26.91 -42.98
C VAL A 970 -5.93 27.56 -41.60
N SER A 971 -5.08 28.54 -41.32
CA SER A 971 -5.30 29.62 -40.36
C SER A 971 -5.67 30.92 -41.08
N VAL A 972 -6.72 31.59 -40.60
CA VAL A 972 -7.17 32.94 -40.98
C VAL A 972 -7.71 33.58 -39.68
N SER A 973 -7.35 34.76 -39.21
CA SER A 973 -6.24 35.70 -39.41
C SER A 973 -6.47 36.86 -38.42
N GLY A 974 -5.37 37.46 -37.94
CA GLY A 974 -5.32 38.83 -37.40
C GLY A 974 -5.34 38.96 -35.87
N ASP A 975 -4.48 39.75 -35.22
CA ASP A 975 -3.37 40.58 -35.69
C ASP A 975 -2.59 41.10 -34.45
N LYS A 976 -1.28 41.28 -34.65
CA LYS A 976 -0.33 42.19 -33.96
C LYS A 976 0.01 42.05 -32.46
N GLY A 977 1.29 41.70 -32.22
CA GLY A 977 2.10 42.38 -31.18
C GLY A 977 3.44 41.77 -30.73
N LYS A 978 4.41 41.52 -31.64
CA LYS A 978 5.88 41.81 -31.56
C LYS A 978 6.52 41.94 -30.14
N SER A 979 7.61 41.24 -29.77
CA SER A 979 8.97 41.23 -30.37
C SER A 979 9.83 40.02 -29.89
N LYS A 980 10.49 39.27 -30.80
CA LYS A 980 11.97 39.17 -31.06
C LYS A 980 12.85 39.08 -29.80
N LEU A 981 13.75 38.10 -29.62
CA LEU A 981 14.87 37.58 -30.45
C LEU A 981 15.34 36.26 -29.74
N GLY A 982 15.76 35.14 -30.33
CA GLY A 982 16.47 34.88 -31.57
C GLY A 982 17.96 34.53 -31.30
N GLY A 983 18.27 33.23 -31.20
CA GLY A 983 19.55 32.64 -31.62
C GLY A 983 20.64 32.40 -30.58
N PHE A 984 20.91 31.13 -30.24
CA PHE A 984 22.23 30.62 -29.81
C PHE A 984 22.26 29.07 -29.85
N VAL A 985 21.99 28.45 -31.01
CA VAL A 985 22.11 26.98 -31.18
C VAL A 985 22.67 26.65 -32.57
N SER A 986 23.96 26.88 -32.80
CA SER A 986 24.66 26.34 -33.98
C SER A 986 26.20 26.37 -33.88
N LYS A 987 26.76 26.20 -32.67
CA LYS A 987 28.21 26.14 -32.51
C LYS A 987 28.64 25.30 -31.30
N LEU A 988 28.42 23.99 -31.37
CA LEU A 988 29.16 23.07 -30.47
C LEU A 988 29.28 21.61 -30.97
N PHE A 989 29.12 21.33 -32.27
CA PHE A 989 29.34 19.97 -32.80
C PHE A 989 30.28 19.99 -34.00
N GLY A 990 31.52 19.56 -33.77
CA GLY A 990 32.52 19.26 -34.79
C GLY A 990 33.91 18.97 -34.22
N GLY A 991 34.34 17.70 -34.25
CA GLY A 991 35.74 17.26 -34.07
C GLY A 991 35.90 15.77 -33.73
N LYS A 992 36.63 14.99 -34.56
CA LYS A 992 37.05 13.57 -34.35
C LYS A 992 38.32 13.46 -33.44
N PRO A 993 38.96 12.28 -33.29
CA PRO A 993 38.96 11.41 -32.11
C PRO A 993 40.26 11.49 -31.27
N GLY A 994 40.15 11.39 -29.94
CA GLY A 994 41.31 11.33 -29.04
C GLY A 994 40.97 11.66 -27.58
N THR A 995 41.08 10.65 -26.71
CA THR A 995 41.33 10.69 -25.25
C THR A 995 40.84 11.91 -24.42
N ALA A 996 39.79 11.71 -23.61
CA ALA A 996 39.70 12.15 -22.20
C ALA A 996 38.44 11.55 -21.51
N PRO A 997 38.49 11.20 -20.22
CA PRO A 997 37.43 10.49 -19.51
C PRO A 997 36.24 11.39 -19.17
N THR A 998 35.04 10.82 -19.23
CA THR A 998 33.82 11.40 -18.66
C THR A 998 34.04 11.71 -17.18
N LYS A 999 33.78 12.95 -16.76
CA LYS A 999 33.97 13.40 -15.37
C LYS A 999 33.11 12.57 -14.43
N SER A 1000 33.73 11.91 -13.45
CA SER A 1000 33.02 11.26 -12.35
C SER A 1000 32.16 12.28 -11.59
N LEU A 1001 30.89 11.93 -11.34
CA LEU A 1001 29.94 12.77 -10.58
C LEU A 1001 30.21 12.77 -9.07
N THR A 1002 31.16 11.96 -8.62
CA THR A 1002 31.70 11.95 -7.26
C THR A 1002 33.23 12.01 -7.28
N ASP A 1003 33.81 12.62 -6.25
CA ASP A 1003 35.24 12.71 -6.00
C ASP A 1003 35.78 11.59 -5.08
N TYR A 1004 34.93 10.63 -4.72
CA TYR A 1004 35.30 9.40 -4.02
C TYR A 1004 35.79 8.34 -5.02
N MET A 1005 36.86 7.62 -4.66
CA MET A 1005 37.40 6.50 -5.43
C MET A 1005 37.46 5.27 -4.51
N PRO A 1006 36.76 4.17 -4.86
CA PRO A 1006 36.90 2.88 -4.19
C PRO A 1006 38.34 2.42 -4.04
N GLY A 1007 38.65 1.66 -2.99
CA GLY A 1007 39.98 1.07 -2.76
C GLY A 1007 41.07 2.05 -2.30
N THR A 1008 40.72 3.27 -1.90
CA THR A 1008 41.69 4.27 -1.39
C THR A 1008 41.88 4.24 0.13
N LEU A 1009 41.09 3.42 0.85
CA LEU A 1009 41.16 3.27 2.30
C LEU A 1009 42.33 2.35 2.71
N ASP A 1010 43.16 2.81 3.65
CA ASP A 1010 44.26 2.02 4.21
C ASP A 1010 43.78 1.15 5.40
N TYR A 1011 43.47 -0.10 5.11
CA TYR A 1011 43.03 -1.10 6.10
C TYR A 1011 44.06 -1.41 7.19
N SER A 1012 45.36 -1.18 6.96
CA SER A 1012 46.40 -1.40 7.98
C SER A 1012 46.26 -0.45 9.18
N THR A 1013 45.52 0.65 9.00
CA THR A 1013 45.26 1.65 10.03
C THR A 1013 43.94 1.41 10.78
N LEU A 1014 43.21 0.34 10.46
CA LEU A 1014 41.91 0.00 11.05
C LEU A 1014 42.05 -1.17 12.04
N PRO A 1015 41.23 -1.21 13.10
CA PRO A 1015 41.28 -2.28 14.08
C PRO A 1015 40.59 -3.55 13.54
N MET A 1016 41.30 -4.40 12.80
CA MET A 1016 40.77 -5.66 12.27
C MET A 1016 40.77 -6.77 13.33
N LEU A 1017 39.63 -7.45 13.51
CA LEU A 1017 39.43 -8.54 14.45
C LEU A 1017 39.65 -9.90 13.77
N GLN A 1018 40.22 -10.84 14.53
CA GLN A 1018 40.24 -12.24 14.13
C GLN A 1018 38.82 -12.84 14.18
N MET A 1019 38.59 -13.88 13.38
CA MET A 1019 37.32 -14.60 13.36
C MET A 1019 36.96 -15.10 14.78
N PRO A 1020 35.75 -14.83 15.29
CA PRO A 1020 35.40 -15.17 16.66
C PRO A 1020 35.28 -16.70 16.85
N ALA A 1021 35.87 -17.22 17.92
CA ALA A 1021 35.79 -18.65 18.28
C ALA A 1021 34.36 -19.13 18.62
N TRP A 1022 33.45 -18.20 18.90
CA TRP A 1022 32.05 -18.45 19.23
C TRP A 1022 31.11 -18.38 18.02
N ALA A 1023 31.63 -18.26 16.80
CA ALA A 1023 30.85 -18.23 15.56
C ALA A 1023 29.92 -19.44 15.47
N THR A 1024 28.64 -19.22 15.14
CA THR A 1024 27.65 -20.29 14.95
C THR A 1024 27.40 -20.50 13.46
N THR A 1025 27.15 -21.74 13.05
CA THR A 1025 26.89 -22.05 11.63
C THR A 1025 25.68 -21.28 11.09
N GLY A 1026 24.64 -21.07 11.91
CA GLY A 1026 23.44 -20.31 11.53
C GLY A 1026 23.74 -18.82 11.29
N ALA A 1027 24.43 -18.15 12.21
CA ALA A 1027 24.80 -16.75 12.06
C ALA A 1027 25.76 -16.53 10.88
N THR A 1028 26.76 -17.40 10.71
CA THR A 1028 27.72 -17.31 9.60
C THR A 1028 27.03 -17.46 8.24
N LYS A 1029 26.12 -18.44 8.08
CA LYS A 1029 25.35 -18.60 6.83
C LYS A 1029 24.50 -17.37 6.51
N ARG A 1030 23.82 -16.80 7.51
CA ARG A 1030 23.02 -15.60 7.32
C ARG A 1030 23.88 -14.38 6.97
N LEU A 1031 25.03 -14.18 7.63
CA LEU A 1031 25.95 -13.09 7.32
C LEU A 1031 26.54 -13.19 5.92
N MET A 1032 26.88 -14.40 5.47
CA MET A 1032 27.36 -14.62 4.10
C MET A 1032 26.29 -14.26 3.05
N LYS A 1033 25.01 -14.62 3.31
CA LYS A 1033 23.89 -14.20 2.46
C LYS A 1033 23.76 -12.67 2.44
N ASP A 1034 23.66 -12.05 3.61
CA ASP A 1034 23.51 -10.60 3.72
C ASP A 1034 24.68 -9.83 3.07
N PHE A 1035 25.90 -10.37 3.15
CA PHE A 1035 27.09 -9.78 2.53
C PHE A 1035 27.05 -9.89 1.00
N LYS A 1036 26.67 -11.06 0.47
CA LYS A 1036 26.54 -11.29 -0.98
C LYS A 1036 25.49 -10.37 -1.59
N ASP A 1037 24.35 -10.21 -0.92
CA ASP A 1037 23.27 -9.32 -1.36
C ASP A 1037 23.76 -7.87 -1.40
N LEU A 1038 24.50 -7.45 -0.38
CA LEU A 1038 25.04 -6.09 -0.28
C LEU A 1038 26.12 -5.81 -1.35
N ILE A 1039 27.06 -6.72 -1.60
CA ILE A 1039 28.05 -6.56 -2.68
C ILE A 1039 27.38 -6.54 -4.06
N THR A 1040 26.30 -7.32 -4.25
CA THR A 1040 25.53 -7.31 -5.49
C THR A 1040 24.93 -5.93 -5.75
N VAL A 1041 24.29 -5.32 -4.74
CA VAL A 1041 23.77 -3.94 -4.83
C VAL A 1041 24.89 -2.95 -5.13
N GLN A 1042 26.04 -3.09 -4.46
CA GLN A 1042 27.18 -2.20 -4.67
C GLN A 1042 27.71 -2.21 -6.11
N ASN A 1043 27.72 -3.37 -6.76
CA ASN A 1043 28.26 -3.52 -8.11
C ASN A 1043 27.32 -3.02 -9.21
N ILE A 1044 26.00 -3.06 -8.97
CA ILE A 1044 24.99 -2.63 -9.96
C ILE A 1044 24.62 -1.14 -9.84
N THR A 1045 24.84 -0.51 -8.67
CA THR A 1045 24.47 0.89 -8.43
C THR A 1045 25.67 1.83 -8.58
N PRO A 1046 25.57 2.91 -9.37
CA PRO A 1046 26.65 3.89 -9.51
C PRO A 1046 27.08 4.49 -8.16
N PRO A 1047 28.39 4.68 -7.88
CA PRO A 1047 28.88 5.12 -6.57
C PRO A 1047 28.26 6.43 -6.06
N HIS A 1048 28.01 7.39 -6.94
CA HIS A 1048 27.41 8.68 -6.57
C HIS A 1048 25.96 8.58 -6.07
N GLU A 1049 25.23 7.52 -6.44
CA GLU A 1049 23.86 7.23 -6.00
C GLU A 1049 23.87 6.34 -4.75
N LEU A 1050 24.68 5.28 -4.76
CA LEU A 1050 24.83 4.32 -3.68
C LEU A 1050 25.26 4.97 -2.35
N GLY A 1051 26.34 5.76 -2.41
CA GLY A 1051 26.89 6.53 -1.29
C GLY A 1051 27.35 5.72 -0.07
N TRP A 1052 27.60 4.42 -0.24
CA TRP A 1052 28.37 3.61 0.67
C TRP A 1052 29.20 2.59 -0.13
N HIS A 1053 30.31 2.13 0.44
CA HIS A 1053 31.20 1.15 -0.20
C HIS A 1053 31.82 0.20 0.83
N ILE A 1054 31.91 -1.09 0.49
CA ILE A 1054 32.60 -2.15 1.23
C ILE A 1054 33.60 -2.81 0.28
N ASP A 1055 34.84 -2.98 0.75
CA ASP A 1055 35.88 -3.68 -0.01
C ASP A 1055 35.78 -5.18 0.24
N GLY A 1056 35.25 -5.91 -0.74
CA GLY A 1056 35.09 -7.36 -0.68
C GLY A 1056 36.42 -8.11 -0.58
N ASP A 1057 37.49 -7.55 -1.14
CA ASP A 1057 38.82 -8.19 -1.21
C ASP A 1057 39.59 -8.08 0.12
N LYS A 1058 39.07 -7.32 1.08
CA LYS A 1058 39.66 -7.08 2.42
C LYS A 1058 38.84 -7.69 3.55
N MET A 1059 37.96 -8.62 3.23
CA MET A 1059 37.00 -9.24 4.14
C MET A 1059 37.54 -10.54 4.75
N ASP A 1060 38.38 -10.45 5.78
CA ASP A 1060 38.95 -11.64 6.46
C ASP A 1060 38.04 -12.22 7.55
N ASN A 1061 37.08 -11.43 8.07
CA ASN A 1061 36.22 -11.81 9.19
C ASN A 1061 34.76 -11.44 8.92
N MET A 1062 33.92 -12.44 8.70
CA MET A 1062 32.50 -12.25 8.39
C MET A 1062 31.68 -11.61 9.52
N TYR A 1063 32.21 -11.53 10.75
CA TYR A 1063 31.55 -10.89 11.90
C TYR A 1063 31.96 -9.42 12.12
N GLN A 1064 32.81 -8.87 11.25
CA GLN A 1064 33.22 -7.46 11.29
C GLN A 1064 33.28 -6.87 9.88
N TRP A 1065 32.44 -5.88 9.59
CA TRP A 1065 32.39 -5.25 8.27
C TRP A 1065 32.85 -3.80 8.36
N ILE A 1066 33.73 -3.38 7.44
CA ILE A 1066 34.20 -2.01 7.31
C ILE A 1066 33.46 -1.36 6.13
N VAL A 1067 32.84 -0.20 6.37
CA VAL A 1067 31.99 0.46 5.38
C VAL A 1067 32.37 1.93 5.24
N GLU A 1068 32.57 2.40 4.02
CA GLU A 1068 32.82 3.80 3.71
C GLU A 1068 31.55 4.49 3.24
N LEU A 1069 30.96 5.39 4.04
CA LEU A 1069 29.90 6.27 3.56
C LEU A 1069 30.47 7.47 2.79
N HIS A 1070 30.01 7.71 1.57
CA HIS A 1070 30.51 8.76 0.71
C HIS A 1070 29.39 9.43 -0.10
N SER A 1071 29.76 10.36 -0.99
CA SER A 1071 28.83 11.04 -1.91
C SER A 1071 27.63 11.68 -1.19
N PHE A 1072 27.90 12.46 -0.14
CA PHE A 1072 26.90 13.30 0.53
C PHE A 1072 26.52 14.49 -0.34
N GLU A 1073 25.26 14.96 -0.25
CA GLU A 1073 24.77 16.08 -1.04
C GLU A 1073 25.60 17.36 -0.76
N PRO A 1074 26.10 18.09 -1.79
CA PRO A 1074 26.99 19.24 -1.60
C PRO A 1074 26.41 20.39 -0.78
N THR A 1075 25.08 20.46 -0.64
CA THR A 1075 24.36 21.46 0.16
C THR A 1075 24.47 21.19 1.66
N LEU A 1076 24.76 19.96 2.08
CA LEU A 1076 24.85 19.57 3.48
C LEU A 1076 26.06 20.21 4.17
N PRO A 1077 25.91 20.70 5.42
CA PRO A 1077 27.04 21.20 6.20
C PRO A 1077 28.17 20.17 6.38
N LEU A 1078 27.80 18.89 6.52
CA LEU A 1078 28.75 17.77 6.57
C LEU A 1078 29.58 17.65 5.29
N ALA A 1079 28.94 17.72 4.12
CA ALA A 1079 29.63 17.65 2.83
C ALA A 1079 30.57 18.84 2.61
N GLN A 1080 30.17 20.03 3.07
CA GLN A 1080 31.02 21.22 3.07
C GLN A 1080 32.22 21.07 4.01
N ASP A 1081 32.02 20.54 5.22
CA ASP A 1081 33.09 20.26 6.17
C ASP A 1081 34.05 19.18 5.64
N MET A 1082 33.53 18.10 5.05
CA MET A 1082 34.31 17.04 4.40
C MET A 1082 35.16 17.60 3.26
N LYS A 1083 34.57 18.43 2.39
CA LYS A 1083 35.29 19.09 1.29
C LYS A 1083 36.36 20.05 1.80
N LYS A 1084 36.07 20.81 2.87
CA LYS A 1084 37.02 21.75 3.49
C LYS A 1084 38.20 21.02 4.16
N LYS A 1085 37.97 19.82 4.69
CA LYS A 1085 38.97 18.98 5.37
C LYS A 1085 39.59 17.91 4.46
N SER A 1086 39.27 17.92 3.16
CA SER A 1086 39.71 16.92 2.18
C SER A 1086 39.38 15.47 2.58
N VAL A 1087 38.29 15.26 3.31
CA VAL A 1087 37.76 13.94 3.66
C VAL A 1087 36.83 13.47 2.55
N LYS A 1088 37.04 12.25 2.04
CA LYS A 1088 36.27 11.67 0.92
C LYS A 1088 35.15 10.75 1.37
N SER A 1089 35.30 10.11 2.52
CA SER A 1089 34.36 9.14 3.08
C SER A 1089 34.34 9.20 4.62
N ILE A 1090 33.28 8.67 5.21
CA ILE A 1090 33.14 8.38 6.65
C ILE A 1090 33.23 6.88 6.81
N VAL A 1091 34.24 6.41 7.54
CA VAL A 1091 34.50 4.99 7.76
C VAL A 1091 33.71 4.51 8.98
N LEU A 1092 32.88 3.50 8.78
CA LEU A 1092 32.06 2.81 9.78
C LEU A 1092 32.57 1.39 10.00
N GLU A 1093 32.22 0.84 11.15
CA GLU A 1093 32.38 -0.56 11.49
C GLU A 1093 31.06 -1.15 11.98
N LEU A 1094 30.70 -2.31 11.44
CA LEU A 1094 29.60 -3.13 11.90
C LEU A 1094 30.17 -4.39 12.54
N ARG A 1095 29.76 -4.71 13.78
CA ARG A 1095 30.11 -5.96 14.47
C ARG A 1095 28.85 -6.79 14.70
N PHE A 1096 28.95 -8.09 14.45
CA PHE A 1096 27.83 -9.02 14.55
C PHE A 1096 28.03 -10.00 15.70
N GLY A 1097 26.96 -10.34 16.42
CA GLY A 1097 26.98 -11.32 17.51
C GLY A 1097 26.66 -12.75 17.05
N LYS A 1098 26.90 -13.74 17.93
CA LYS A 1098 26.59 -15.16 17.67
C LYS A 1098 25.11 -15.44 17.44
N ASP A 1099 24.26 -14.57 17.97
CA ASP A 1099 22.80 -14.64 17.92
C ASP A 1099 22.24 -13.85 16.72
N TYR A 1100 23.08 -13.28 15.86
CA TYR A 1100 22.64 -12.68 14.60
C TYR A 1100 21.95 -13.73 13.72
N PRO A 1101 20.78 -13.44 13.12
CA PRO A 1101 20.11 -12.14 12.98
C PRO A 1101 19.14 -11.76 14.11
N MET A 1102 18.97 -12.58 15.15
CA MET A 1102 18.02 -12.30 16.24
C MET A 1102 18.46 -11.10 17.11
N SER A 1103 19.76 -10.82 17.19
CA SER A 1103 20.32 -9.62 17.82
C SER A 1103 20.84 -8.63 16.78
N PRO A 1104 20.74 -7.30 17.02
CA PRO A 1104 21.24 -6.29 16.08
C PRO A 1104 22.76 -6.30 15.92
N PRO A 1105 23.27 -5.79 14.79
CA PRO A 1105 24.67 -5.42 14.67
C PRO A 1105 24.98 -4.19 15.53
N PHE A 1106 26.21 -4.13 16.04
CA PHE A 1106 26.75 -2.91 16.64
C PHE A 1106 27.40 -2.05 15.56
N VAL A 1107 26.87 -0.84 15.34
CA VAL A 1107 27.37 0.10 14.32
C VAL A 1107 28.06 1.30 14.96
N ARG A 1108 29.29 1.59 14.53
CA ARG A 1108 30.03 2.77 14.98
C ARG A 1108 30.83 3.43 13.85
N VAL A 1109 31.03 4.73 13.96
CA VAL A 1109 31.97 5.52 13.18
C VAL A 1109 33.38 5.26 13.71
N ILE A 1110 34.33 4.95 12.82
CA ILE A 1110 35.76 4.93 13.11
C ILE A 1110 36.34 6.33 12.89
N ARG A 1111 36.14 6.91 11.71
CA ARG A 1111 36.70 8.23 11.35
C ARG A 1111 35.91 8.89 10.21
N PRO A 1112 35.93 10.22 10.06
CA PRO A 1112 36.47 11.23 10.98
C PRO A 1112 35.59 11.43 12.23
N ARG A 1113 36.12 12.11 13.24
CA ARG A 1113 35.33 12.53 14.41
C ARG A 1113 34.26 13.57 14.08
N PHE A 1114 33.07 13.32 14.61
CA PHE A 1114 31.92 14.21 14.55
C PHE A 1114 31.93 15.14 15.76
N LEU A 1115 31.50 16.37 15.53
CA LEU A 1115 31.29 17.34 16.59
C LEU A 1115 30.15 16.83 17.48
N GLY A 1116 30.40 16.69 18.78
CA GLY A 1116 29.40 16.17 19.71
C GLY A 1116 28.12 17.03 19.74
N PHE A 1117 26.99 16.40 20.08
CA PHE A 1117 25.67 17.04 20.05
C PHE A 1117 25.58 18.34 20.87
N GLN A 1118 26.22 18.34 22.04
CA GLN A 1118 26.30 19.51 22.94
C GLN A 1118 27.13 20.66 22.34
N ALA A 1119 28.13 20.36 21.51
CA ALA A 1119 28.99 21.34 20.85
C ALA A 1119 28.41 21.85 19.51
N GLY A 1120 27.21 21.42 19.14
CA GLY A 1120 26.51 21.91 17.94
C GLY A 1120 26.60 21.01 16.71
N GLY A 1121 27.16 19.80 16.83
CA GLY A 1121 27.04 18.78 15.79
C GLY A 1121 25.80 17.90 16.00
N GLY A 1122 25.58 16.96 15.09
CA GLY A 1122 24.45 16.03 15.09
C GLY A 1122 24.77 14.82 14.23
N GLY A 1123 23.77 14.27 13.55
CA GLY A 1123 23.97 13.09 12.70
C GLY A 1123 23.83 11.74 13.41
N HIS A 1124 23.25 11.72 14.61
CA HIS A 1124 23.04 10.50 15.42
C HIS A 1124 24.32 9.73 15.79
N VAL A 1125 25.49 10.36 15.63
CA VAL A 1125 26.78 9.85 16.10
C VAL A 1125 27.01 10.32 17.53
N THR A 1126 27.16 9.38 18.47
CA THR A 1126 27.48 9.71 19.87
C THR A 1126 28.89 10.31 20.01
N ALA A 1127 29.19 10.92 21.16
CA ALA A 1127 30.52 11.46 21.44
C ALA A 1127 31.65 10.41 21.38
N GLY A 1128 31.33 9.11 21.50
CA GLY A 1128 32.28 8.00 21.36
C GLY A 1128 32.25 7.32 19.99
N GLY A 1129 31.50 7.82 19.02
CA GLY A 1129 31.43 7.27 17.66
C GLY A 1129 30.38 6.17 17.45
N ALA A 1130 29.71 5.66 18.48
CA ALA A 1130 28.59 4.73 18.30
C ALA A 1130 27.38 5.42 17.67
N MET A 1131 26.60 4.70 16.86
CA MET A 1131 25.32 5.18 16.32
C MET A 1131 24.22 5.07 17.39
N CYS A 1132 23.53 6.19 17.65
CA CYS A 1132 22.42 6.28 18.61
C CYS A 1132 21.08 6.16 17.89
N MET A 1133 20.67 4.93 17.56
CA MET A 1133 19.46 4.64 16.81
C MET A 1133 18.72 3.45 17.45
N GLU A 1134 17.39 3.57 17.63
CA GLU A 1134 16.57 2.52 18.25
C GLU A 1134 16.58 1.21 17.45
N LEU A 1135 16.65 1.28 16.12
CA LEU A 1135 16.75 0.07 15.28
C LEU A 1135 18.02 -0.76 15.54
N LEU A 1136 19.04 -0.18 16.18
CA LEU A 1136 20.29 -0.87 16.54
C LEU A 1136 20.29 -1.34 18.00
N THR A 1137 19.11 -1.43 18.63
CA THR A 1137 18.90 -1.97 19.99
C THR A 1137 17.92 -3.15 19.94
N ASN A 1138 17.87 -3.95 21.01
CA ASN A 1138 16.95 -5.09 21.05
C ASN A 1138 15.47 -4.70 21.00
N ASP A 1139 15.13 -3.46 21.34
CA ASP A 1139 13.74 -3.01 21.39
C ASP A 1139 13.23 -2.55 20.01
N GLY A 1140 14.13 -2.10 19.12
CA GLY A 1140 13.80 -1.66 17.76
C GLY A 1140 14.33 -2.54 16.63
N TRP A 1141 15.21 -3.48 16.92
CA TRP A 1141 15.78 -4.38 15.91
C TRP A 1141 14.79 -5.45 15.47
N SER A 1142 14.77 -5.70 14.17
CA SER A 1142 14.08 -6.83 13.55
C SER A 1142 15.08 -7.69 12.80
N ALA A 1143 15.07 -9.01 13.03
CA ALA A 1143 15.88 -9.99 12.30
C ALA A 1143 15.57 -10.04 10.79
N VAL A 1144 14.46 -9.43 10.40
CA VAL A 1144 13.94 -9.26 9.04
C VAL A 1144 14.46 -7.94 8.42
N SER A 1145 15.38 -7.21 9.07
CA SER A 1145 16.03 -6.04 8.48
C SER A 1145 17.24 -6.45 7.63
N SER A 1146 17.37 -5.92 6.41
CA SER A 1146 18.58 -6.09 5.59
C SER A 1146 19.69 -5.10 6.01
N ILE A 1147 20.96 -5.49 5.89
CA ILE A 1147 22.08 -4.60 6.25
C ILE A 1147 22.18 -3.39 5.30
N GLU A 1148 21.77 -3.53 4.04
CA GLU A 1148 21.61 -2.40 3.13
C GLU A 1148 20.65 -1.34 3.72
N SER A 1149 19.47 -1.77 4.20
CA SER A 1149 18.50 -0.85 4.80
C SER A 1149 19.05 -0.17 6.06
N VAL A 1150 19.91 -0.87 6.83
CA VAL A 1150 20.61 -0.31 7.99
C VAL A 1150 21.60 0.76 7.55
N LEU A 1151 22.42 0.50 6.51
CA LEU A 1151 23.39 1.47 5.99
C LEU A 1151 22.70 2.72 5.42
N LEU A 1152 21.58 2.55 4.71
CA LEU A 1152 20.77 3.67 4.21
C LEU A 1152 20.19 4.50 5.35
N GLN A 1153 19.65 3.85 6.39
CA GLN A 1153 19.11 4.56 7.55
C GLN A 1153 20.21 5.27 8.35
N VAL A 1154 21.41 4.67 8.48
CA VAL A 1154 22.59 5.31 9.09
C VAL A 1154 23.03 6.52 8.26
N ARG A 1155 23.10 6.41 6.93
CA ARG A 1155 23.43 7.51 6.02
C ARG A 1155 22.40 8.63 6.09
N MET A 1156 21.11 8.31 6.15
CA MET A 1156 20.02 9.28 6.33
C MET A 1156 20.11 9.97 7.68
N ALA A 1157 20.41 9.22 8.75
CA ALA A 1157 20.57 9.76 10.09
C ALA A 1157 21.77 10.72 10.19
N ILE A 1158 22.88 10.41 9.51
CA ILE A 1158 24.07 11.26 9.38
C ILE A 1158 23.79 12.50 8.50
N SER A 1159 22.96 12.35 7.46
CA SER A 1159 22.58 13.44 6.55
C SER A 1159 21.46 14.33 7.11
N SER A 1160 20.81 13.92 8.20
CA SER A 1160 19.73 14.69 8.83
C SER A 1160 20.24 16.05 9.32
N LEU A 1161 19.46 17.08 9.04
CA LEU A 1161 19.67 18.43 9.58
C LEU A 1161 19.01 18.61 10.96
N ASP A 1162 18.23 17.63 11.41
CA ASP A 1162 17.42 17.64 12.63
C ASP A 1162 17.96 16.65 13.68
N PRO A 1163 18.04 17.01 14.97
CA PRO A 1163 17.86 18.35 15.54
C PRO A 1163 19.00 19.32 15.24
N LYS A 1164 20.16 18.81 14.82
CA LYS A 1164 21.30 19.60 14.31
C LYS A 1164 21.98 18.85 13.17
N PRO A 1165 22.56 19.54 12.18
CA PRO A 1165 23.31 18.88 11.12
C PRO A 1165 24.56 18.18 11.67
N ALA A 1166 24.93 17.06 11.06
CA ALA A 1166 26.26 16.49 11.25
C ALA A 1166 27.34 17.50 10.87
N ARG A 1167 28.32 17.67 11.75
CA ARG A 1167 29.48 18.56 11.56
C ARG A 1167 30.75 17.81 11.95
N LEU A 1168 31.85 18.07 11.28
CA LEU A 1168 33.14 17.45 11.63
C LEU A 1168 33.85 18.27 12.72
N GLU A 1169 34.39 17.60 13.74
CA GLU A 1169 35.14 18.26 14.83
C GLU A 1169 36.43 18.94 14.31
N ASN A 1170 36.74 20.15 14.77
CA ASN A 1170 37.92 20.91 14.34
C ASN A 1170 39.13 20.63 15.24
N GLY A 1171 40.09 19.83 14.74
CA GLY A 1171 41.35 19.52 15.40
C GLY A 1171 41.23 18.45 16.48
N GLY A 1172 42.19 17.51 16.54
CA GLY A 1172 42.19 16.39 17.49
C GLY A 1172 42.63 15.06 16.87
N ARG A 1173 42.51 13.96 17.62
CA ARG A 1173 42.67 12.59 17.13
C ARG A 1173 41.54 12.28 16.15
N MET A 1174 41.86 11.86 14.93
CA MET A 1174 40.86 11.70 13.85
C MET A 1174 39.89 10.54 14.05
N ASP A 1175 40.26 9.57 14.91
CA ASP A 1175 39.56 8.29 15.05
C ASP A 1175 38.87 8.13 16.40
N TYR A 1176 37.74 7.42 16.39
CA TYR A 1176 37.06 6.88 17.56
C TYR A 1176 37.60 5.47 17.92
N GLY A 1177 37.91 5.27 19.20
CA GLY A 1177 38.21 3.96 19.78
C GLY A 1177 36.95 3.13 20.02
N VAL A 1178 37.10 1.80 20.07
CA VAL A 1178 35.93 0.92 20.29
C VAL A 1178 35.42 0.98 21.74
N GLY A 1179 36.31 1.08 22.74
CA GLY A 1179 35.90 1.19 24.14
C GLY A 1179 35.03 2.43 24.43
N GLU A 1180 35.37 3.59 23.87
CA GLU A 1180 34.55 4.80 24.02
C GLU A 1180 33.21 4.69 23.29
N ALA A 1181 33.17 3.98 22.15
CA ALA A 1181 31.93 3.71 21.41
C ALA A 1181 31.00 2.78 22.19
N VAL A 1182 31.54 1.71 22.79
CA VAL A 1182 30.79 0.75 23.64
C VAL A 1182 30.18 1.47 24.84
N ASP A 1183 30.99 2.26 25.57
CA ASP A 1183 30.48 3.01 26.71
C ASP A 1183 29.47 4.09 26.30
N ALA A 1184 29.65 4.71 25.12
CA ALA A 1184 28.68 5.67 24.58
C ALA A 1184 27.36 5.02 24.18
N TYR A 1185 27.39 3.83 23.58
CA TYR A 1185 26.20 3.04 23.24
C TYR A 1185 25.44 2.61 24.49
N MET A 1186 26.14 2.09 25.51
CA MET A 1186 25.51 1.70 26.78
C MET A 1186 24.87 2.90 27.49
N ARG A 1187 25.54 4.07 27.48
CA ARG A 1187 24.94 5.31 27.99
C ARG A 1187 23.73 5.77 27.18
N ALA A 1188 23.80 5.67 25.85
CA ALA A 1188 22.66 6.00 24.99
C ALA A 1188 21.46 5.11 25.30
N CYS A 1189 21.65 3.79 25.43
CA CYS A 1189 20.60 2.86 25.83
C CYS A 1189 20.02 3.23 27.20
N ALA A 1190 20.87 3.51 28.21
CA ALA A 1190 20.41 3.91 29.53
C ALA A 1190 19.62 5.23 29.56
N VAL A 1191 20.02 6.21 28.73
CA VAL A 1191 19.34 7.52 28.62
C VAL A 1191 17.98 7.40 27.93
N HIS A 1192 17.89 6.56 26.90
CA HIS A 1192 16.67 6.36 26.12
C HIS A 1192 15.76 5.25 26.66
N GLY A 1193 16.18 4.53 27.70
CA GLY A 1193 15.43 3.41 28.28
C GLY A 1193 15.49 2.13 27.43
N TRP A 1194 16.44 2.04 26.50
CA TRP A 1194 16.62 0.88 25.63
C TRP A 1194 17.38 -0.25 26.33
N THR A 1195 17.07 -1.47 25.93
CA THR A 1195 17.70 -2.70 26.40
C THR A 1195 18.98 -2.97 25.62
N VAL A 1196 20.10 -3.08 26.34
CA VAL A 1196 21.39 -3.50 25.76
C VAL A 1196 21.33 -5.01 25.45
N PRO A 1197 21.72 -5.45 24.24
CA PRO A 1197 21.69 -6.87 23.88
C PRO A 1197 22.51 -7.76 24.84
N PRO A 1198 22.02 -8.97 25.20
CA PRO A 1198 22.80 -9.94 25.96
C PRO A 1198 24.13 -10.24 25.27
N GLY A 1199 25.25 -10.24 26.02
CA GLY A 1199 26.58 -10.46 25.44
C GLY A 1199 27.11 -9.30 24.57
N PHE A 1200 26.44 -8.15 24.52
CA PHE A 1200 26.85 -6.99 23.71
C PHE A 1200 28.31 -6.58 23.94
N ARG A 1201 28.76 -6.49 25.20
CA ARG A 1201 30.13 -6.07 25.51
C ARG A 1201 31.17 -7.06 25.01
N GLU A 1202 30.87 -8.36 25.06
CA GLU A 1202 31.75 -9.41 24.55
C GLU A 1202 31.83 -9.36 23.03
N MET A 1203 30.70 -9.23 22.34
CA MET A 1203 30.65 -9.04 20.89
C MET A 1203 31.38 -7.76 20.46
N ALA A 1204 31.07 -6.63 21.10
CA ALA A 1204 31.60 -5.33 20.73
C ALA A 1204 33.10 -5.18 21.03
N LEU A 1205 33.67 -5.96 21.95
CA LEU A 1205 35.12 -6.00 22.21
C LEU A 1205 35.84 -7.17 21.52
N GLY A 1206 35.16 -7.93 20.65
CA GLY A 1206 35.80 -9.03 19.90
C GLY A 1206 36.10 -10.28 20.72
N GLY A 1207 35.33 -10.56 21.79
CA GLY A 1207 35.43 -11.78 22.60
C GLY A 1207 36.41 -11.73 23.78
N ALA A 1208 37.04 -10.59 24.08
CA ALA A 1208 37.93 -10.45 25.23
C ALA A 1208 37.14 -10.16 26.53
N GLY A 1209 37.36 -10.96 27.57
CA GLY A 1209 36.80 -10.73 28.91
C GLY A 1209 37.30 -9.41 29.51
N GLY A 1210 36.40 -8.61 30.08
CA GLY A 1210 36.61 -7.19 30.41
C GLY A 1210 37.56 -6.83 31.55
N ASN A 1211 38.71 -7.50 31.69
CA ASN A 1211 39.68 -7.24 32.77
C ASN A 1211 41.16 -7.09 32.32
N ASP A 1212 41.45 -6.88 31.03
CA ASP A 1212 42.81 -6.57 30.59
C ASP A 1212 43.02 -5.05 30.41
N PRO A 1213 43.75 -4.37 31.33
CA PRO A 1213 44.00 -2.93 31.25
C PRO A 1213 45.01 -2.53 30.16
N TYR A 1214 45.56 -3.48 29.40
CA TYR A 1214 46.53 -3.23 28.33
C TYR A 1214 46.07 -3.67 26.93
N ASN A 1215 44.78 -3.98 26.72
CA ASN A 1215 44.28 -4.25 25.38
C ASN A 1215 44.36 -2.97 24.50
N PRO A 1216 45.12 -2.96 23.40
CA PRO A 1216 45.22 -1.79 22.52
C PRO A 1216 43.99 -1.56 21.63
N PHE A 1217 42.95 -2.41 21.74
CA PHE A 1217 41.66 -2.26 21.07
C PHE A 1217 40.58 -1.66 21.99
#